data_AF-E7FS96-F1
#
_entry.id   AF-E7FS96-F1
#
_cell.length_a   1.000
_cell.length_b   1.000
_cell.length_c   1.000
_cell.angle_alpha   90.00
_cell.angle_beta   90.00
_cell.angle_gamma   90.00
#
_symmetry.space_group_name_H-M   'P 1'
#
loop_
_entity.id
_entity.type
_entity.pdbx_description
1 polymer ?
#
loop_
_entity_poly.entity_id
_entity_poly.type
_entity_poly.pdbx_seq_one_letter_code
_entity_poly.pdbx_strand_id
1 'polypeptide(L)'
;MDVKKRFKLYKSGKRWVALALLFGGTAFFIETNQTVANADESVAQTSVQSEPDNSLQVQTEDKQESADQKDSSEAKQPVQSDSQQSTAAEETQEKAATTEETEKAASQSTPKAAEQSTVSTPTEQTLSQKNNPVVTTQPKKTGFQKSQDEKKTYYYDGSGNMVHGQQNINGKWYLFDEQTGEMKTGFQYISSQKKKVYYSNAGQMQYGQQHIDSYWYLFDNFTGAMQTGFQYIADQRKVVYYNNAGQMQYGRQKISGRTYDMNRMTGAVSHGSGQQNIGGKWYLFNKNGTARTGFQWIANQKKTVYYNNKGQMQYGQQRIGNGWYLFSWGTGAMQTGIQNLKNYGENKTVYYERNGRMQYGQRNIRGHWYLFQNGTGKMATGFQNLKSYGQDKIVYYAGNGQMQYGQQHLSGHWYLFDKNTGAMAKGLKWIGDQKKIVYYDGNGQMQYGFKDISGHRYYFDTLTGKMTIGERKIGNDWYLFDQNGFMKTGFQWVSSQKKTAYYDKQTGHRLQGMQKIDGNLYHFDENTGAMTTSQIAYDKGTKRLYLFDNHGHVEYAAHGYNIDKTTGALAYKGVVELNGNHYYFDNNDQIHVGFLKVGRNTQYFDQTTAKRATGQKNVNGSWYLFDGNGNMKYGFQWISNQKKTVYYDLNGQMQYGQQHLSGYWYLFHMNTGAMLTGIQDLTPYGQKKKCLYAGNGRMQYGQQNYRGHWYLFDRCTGAMQTGFKDLKSYGQNKVVYYADNGQMQYRWQVVGHDQYYFDASSGARYAGKRKIGNRWYSFNGNGTLNCFTARVLNWFFNRRGKLTYSMYGSRTGADGTADCSGSMVAALRGAGASRPAYTYNTESIHPYLKSNGYYLAREGRDVNYVPQYGDIVIWGKKGYSGGGGHIMIMSSAGSDAKCISTCGYYWDKNPNSIYGARGQAVQEFKYKWYHGTHNYMYYYVYRPYDLRRS
;
A
#
# COMPACT_ATOMS: atom_id res chain seq x y z
N MET A 1 11.88 68.79 -12.61
CA MET A 1 10.49 68.25 -12.63
C MET A 1 10.58 66.76 -12.90
N ASP A 2 9.88 65.96 -12.11
CA ASP A 2 10.04 64.49 -12.06
C ASP A 2 8.97 63.79 -12.91
N VAL A 3 9.34 63.07 -13.98
CA VAL A 3 8.37 62.36 -14.86
C VAL A 3 8.39 60.85 -14.59
N LYS A 4 7.79 60.46 -13.47
CA LYS A 4 7.71 59.06 -13.00
C LYS A 4 6.74 58.22 -13.85
N LYS A 5 7.21 57.67 -14.98
CA LYS A 5 6.48 56.65 -15.77
C LYS A 5 6.32 55.34 -14.97
N ARG A 6 5.12 55.11 -14.43
CA ARG A 6 4.75 53.88 -13.70
C ARG A 6 4.42 52.74 -14.69
N PHE A 7 5.22 51.67 -14.70
CA PHE A 7 4.86 50.43 -15.40
C PHE A 7 4.00 49.53 -14.49
N LYS A 8 2.80 49.16 -14.94
CA LYS A 8 1.97 48.12 -14.28
C LYS A 8 2.31 46.75 -14.84
N LEU A 9 2.90 45.88 -14.02
CA LEU A 9 3.02 44.44 -14.32
C LEU A 9 1.69 43.72 -14.05
N TYR A 10 1.07 43.18 -15.10
CA TYR A 10 -0.07 42.25 -14.97
C TYR A 10 0.44 40.82 -14.77
N LYS A 11 0.12 40.21 -13.63
CA LYS A 11 0.42 38.80 -13.34
C LYS A 11 -0.83 37.93 -13.56
N SER A 12 -0.95 37.34 -14.75
CA SER A 12 -2.04 36.41 -15.09
C SER A 12 -1.65 34.96 -14.85
N GLY A 13 -2.62 34.12 -14.49
CA GLY A 13 -2.46 32.66 -14.36
C GLY A 13 -1.95 32.16 -13.01
N LYS A 14 -2.85 31.96 -12.05
CA LYS A 14 -2.61 31.03 -10.94
C LYS A 14 -2.64 29.60 -11.49
N ARG A 15 -1.53 28.86 -11.39
CA ARG A 15 -1.54 27.39 -11.43
C ARG A 15 -0.86 26.88 -10.16
N TRP A 16 -1.47 25.90 -9.52
CA TRP A 16 -0.88 25.22 -8.37
C TRP A 16 0.27 24.34 -8.87
N VAL A 17 1.50 24.67 -8.48
CA VAL A 17 2.59 23.70 -8.48
C VAL A 17 2.48 22.93 -7.17
N ALA A 18 2.03 21.68 -7.24
CA ALA A 18 2.14 20.77 -6.10
C ALA A 18 3.64 20.50 -5.89
N LEU A 19 4.20 21.01 -4.80
CA LEU A 19 5.62 20.83 -4.46
C LEU A 19 5.83 19.40 -3.92
N ALA A 20 5.81 18.42 -4.82
CA ALA A 20 6.17 17.05 -4.51
C ALA A 20 7.68 17.00 -4.18
N LEU A 21 8.00 17.00 -2.88
CA LEU A 21 9.35 16.78 -2.37
C LEU A 21 9.77 15.33 -2.60
N LEU A 22 10.13 15.03 -3.85
CA LEU A 22 10.87 13.82 -4.20
C LEU A 22 12.28 13.94 -3.60
N PHE A 23 12.47 13.34 -2.43
CA PHE A 23 13.80 13.15 -1.85
C PHE A 23 14.70 12.44 -2.85
N GLY A 24 15.92 12.94 -3.02
CA GLY A 24 16.86 12.49 -4.05
C GLY A 24 17.24 11.02 -3.87
N GLY A 25 16.63 10.16 -4.68
CA GLY A 25 17.10 8.78 -4.86
C GLY A 25 18.51 8.79 -5.44
N THR A 26 19.40 7.98 -4.87
CA THR A 26 20.79 7.86 -5.32
C THR A 26 20.85 7.35 -6.77
N ALA A 27 21.40 8.17 -7.68
CA ALA A 27 21.72 7.74 -9.03
C ALA A 27 22.93 6.78 -9.01
N PHE A 28 22.65 5.49 -8.78
CA PHE A 28 23.57 4.44 -9.16
C PHE A 28 23.65 4.40 -10.70
N PHE A 29 24.85 4.61 -11.25
CA PHE A 29 25.11 4.24 -12.64
C PHE A 29 25.14 2.71 -12.72
N ILE A 30 24.06 2.14 -13.25
CA ILE A 30 24.02 0.78 -13.77
C ILE A 30 23.97 0.92 -15.29
N GLU A 31 25.01 0.45 -15.98
CA GLU A 31 24.99 0.38 -17.45
C GLU A 31 24.05 -0.73 -17.91
N THR A 32 22.77 -0.40 -18.06
CA THR A 32 21.83 -1.25 -18.80
C THR A 32 22.06 -1.05 -20.29
N ASN A 33 22.88 -1.91 -20.90
CA ASN A 33 22.96 -2.04 -22.35
C ASN A 33 21.58 -2.42 -22.93
N GLN A 34 20.82 -1.43 -23.36
CA GLN A 34 19.69 -1.63 -24.28
C GLN A 34 20.06 -1.06 -25.63
N THR A 35 20.32 -1.97 -26.57
CA THR A 35 20.55 -1.69 -27.99
C THR A 35 19.35 -0.94 -28.57
N VAL A 36 19.54 0.32 -28.95
CA VAL A 36 18.62 0.97 -29.89
C VAL A 36 18.77 0.26 -31.23
N ALA A 37 17.70 -0.39 -31.68
CA ALA A 37 17.69 -1.10 -32.95
C ALA A 37 17.75 -0.10 -34.11
N ASN A 38 18.94 0.10 -34.67
CA ASN A 38 19.11 0.74 -35.97
C ASN A 38 18.60 -0.24 -37.05
N ALA A 39 17.43 0.05 -37.62
CA ALA A 39 17.05 -0.49 -38.92
C ALA A 39 17.72 0.37 -39.99
N ASP A 40 18.91 -0.04 -40.40
CA ASP A 40 19.63 0.56 -41.50
C ASP A 40 19.05 0.09 -42.84
N GLU A 41 18.92 1.00 -43.80
CA GLU A 41 19.05 0.66 -45.22
C GLU A 41 19.32 1.95 -46.01
N SER A 42 20.60 2.19 -46.34
CA SER A 42 21.01 3.25 -47.25
C SER A 42 21.96 2.68 -48.31
N VAL A 43 21.40 2.37 -49.48
CA VAL A 43 22.16 1.90 -50.64
C VAL A 43 22.90 3.09 -51.27
N ALA A 44 24.23 3.03 -51.27
CA ALA A 44 25.08 3.96 -52.01
C ALA A 44 26.16 3.18 -52.78
N GLN A 45 25.92 2.91 -54.05
CA GLN A 45 26.93 2.37 -54.97
C GLN A 45 28.00 3.44 -55.25
N THR A 46 29.29 3.07 -55.27
CA THR A 46 30.33 3.91 -55.88
C THR A 46 31.37 3.05 -56.61
N SER A 47 31.68 3.43 -57.86
CA SER A 47 32.90 3.15 -58.65
C SER A 47 33.58 1.78 -58.57
N VAL A 48 33.59 1.07 -59.70
CA VAL A 48 34.47 -0.06 -60.02
C VAL A 48 35.90 0.41 -60.32
N GLN A 49 36.93 -0.24 -59.76
CA GLN A 49 38.14 -0.63 -60.53
C GLN A 49 39.03 -1.68 -59.82
N SER A 50 39.46 -2.69 -60.60
CA SER A 50 40.63 -3.59 -60.44
C SER A 50 40.87 -4.35 -59.12
N GLU A 51 40.53 -5.64 -59.14
CA GLU A 51 41.33 -6.78 -58.62
C GLU A 51 42.70 -6.90 -59.36
N PRO A 52 43.68 -7.78 -58.98
CA PRO A 52 43.64 -8.97 -58.10
C PRO A 52 44.71 -8.92 -56.95
N ASP A 53 45.10 -9.96 -56.18
CA ASP A 53 44.94 -11.42 -56.36
C ASP A 53 45.04 -12.29 -55.06
N ASN A 54 44.44 -13.49 -55.17
CA ASN A 54 44.74 -14.82 -54.59
C ASN A 54 44.80 -15.22 -53.09
N SER A 55 44.45 -16.51 -52.90
CA SER A 55 44.61 -17.44 -51.75
C SER A 55 43.92 -17.11 -50.42
N LEU A 56 43.06 -17.92 -49.76
CA LEU A 56 42.87 -19.38 -49.60
C LEU A 56 43.79 -20.11 -48.59
N GLN A 57 43.30 -20.27 -47.35
CA GLN A 57 43.00 -21.54 -46.62
C GLN A 57 42.50 -21.15 -45.18
N VAL A 58 41.51 -21.76 -44.50
CA VAL A 58 41.11 -23.18 -44.27
C VAL A 58 42.11 -23.83 -43.29
N GLN A 59 41.75 -24.44 -42.13
CA GLN A 59 40.55 -25.22 -41.75
C GLN A 59 40.34 -25.34 -40.20
N THR A 60 39.17 -25.84 -39.76
CA THR A 60 38.84 -26.62 -38.51
C THR A 60 39.37 -26.19 -37.12
N GLU A 61 38.51 -25.92 -36.11
CA GLU A 61 37.76 -26.86 -35.22
C GLU A 61 38.61 -27.60 -34.17
N ASP A 62 38.19 -27.58 -32.89
CA ASP A 62 37.65 -28.77 -32.20
C ASP A 62 36.87 -28.44 -30.90
N LYS A 63 36.22 -29.46 -30.29
CA LYS A 63 35.51 -29.44 -28.99
C LYS A 63 36.00 -30.58 -28.08
N GLN A 64 35.82 -30.46 -26.74
CA GLN A 64 35.25 -31.58 -25.97
C GLN A 64 34.69 -31.23 -24.57
N GLU A 65 33.89 -32.15 -24.04
CA GLU A 65 33.27 -32.15 -22.69
C GLU A 65 33.87 -33.27 -21.82
N SER A 66 33.64 -33.23 -20.50
CA SER A 66 33.48 -34.42 -19.63
C SER A 66 32.91 -34.03 -18.24
N ALA A 67 32.47 -35.00 -17.43
CA ALA A 67 31.57 -34.80 -16.26
C ALA A 67 31.78 -35.83 -15.11
N ASP A 68 30.79 -35.91 -14.19
CA ASP A 68 30.55 -36.89 -13.10
C ASP A 68 31.33 -36.73 -11.75
N GLN A 69 30.66 -36.54 -10.58
CA GLN A 69 30.20 -37.50 -9.52
C GLN A 69 31.32 -37.91 -8.50
N LYS A 70 31.15 -38.31 -7.21
CA LYS A 70 30.02 -38.65 -6.27
C LYS A 70 30.57 -38.75 -4.79
N ASP A 71 29.92 -39.11 -3.66
CA ASP A 71 28.55 -39.40 -3.11
C ASP A 71 28.59 -39.26 -1.54
N SER A 72 27.52 -39.59 -0.78
CA SER A 72 27.41 -39.73 0.73
C SER A 72 27.49 -38.43 1.60
N SER A 73 26.93 -38.24 2.82
CA SER A 73 26.24 -39.02 3.91
C SER A 73 27.14 -39.60 5.05
N GLU A 74 26.80 -39.68 6.36
CA GLU A 74 25.63 -39.27 7.21
C GLU A 74 26.06 -39.15 8.72
N ALA A 75 25.11 -38.96 9.67
CA ALA A 75 25.15 -39.23 11.13
C ALA A 75 25.29 -38.04 12.14
N LYS A 76 25.07 -38.32 13.45
CA LYS A 76 24.75 -37.36 14.52
C LYS A 76 25.52 -37.59 15.84
N GLN A 77 25.77 -36.50 16.61
CA GLN A 77 25.71 -36.33 18.10
C GLN A 77 26.34 -37.37 19.08
N PRO A 78 26.44 -37.07 20.40
CA PRO A 78 26.92 -35.85 21.09
C PRO A 78 27.98 -36.19 22.18
N VAL A 79 28.52 -35.19 22.91
CA VAL A 79 29.34 -35.41 24.13
C VAL A 79 29.00 -34.39 25.23
N GLN A 80 29.15 -34.78 26.50
CA GLN A 80 28.93 -33.97 27.72
C GLN A 80 30.24 -33.74 28.51
N SER A 81 30.31 -32.60 29.20
CA SER A 81 30.96 -32.34 30.50
C SER A 81 30.32 -31.06 31.07
N ASP A 82 29.94 -30.93 32.34
CA ASP A 82 30.73 -30.90 33.58
C ASP A 82 31.73 -29.73 33.63
N SER A 83 31.81 -28.90 34.69
CA SER A 83 31.06 -28.89 35.97
C SER A 83 31.04 -27.50 36.67
N GLN A 84 30.47 -27.48 37.88
CA GLN A 84 30.45 -26.45 38.95
C GLN A 84 31.77 -25.59 39.05
N GLN A 85 31.79 -24.36 39.61
CA GLN A 85 31.46 -24.07 41.03
C GLN A 85 31.29 -22.57 41.40
N SER A 86 30.65 -22.34 42.55
CA SER A 86 30.62 -21.17 43.47
C SER A 86 31.39 -19.85 43.20
N THR A 87 30.71 -18.73 43.49
CA THR A 87 31.01 -17.84 44.65
C THR A 87 29.72 -17.22 45.19
N ALA A 88 29.77 -16.61 46.39
CA ALA A 88 28.62 -16.05 47.11
C ALA A 88 29.01 -14.74 47.84
N ALA A 89 28.04 -14.09 48.49
CA ALA A 89 28.12 -12.76 49.13
C ALA A 89 28.21 -11.59 48.11
N GLU A 90 27.86 -10.34 48.44
CA GLU A 90 27.58 -9.75 49.77
C GLU A 90 26.18 -9.10 49.87
N GLU A 91 25.77 -8.80 51.11
CA GLU A 91 24.60 -7.97 51.42
C GLU A 91 24.95 -6.47 51.39
N THR A 92 23.97 -5.61 51.13
CA THR A 92 23.97 -4.27 51.74
C THR A 92 22.53 -3.80 51.94
N GLN A 93 22.17 -3.44 53.18
CA GLN A 93 20.91 -2.78 53.50
C GLN A 93 21.17 -1.35 53.96
N GLU A 94 20.62 -0.37 53.25
CA GLU A 94 20.34 0.96 53.82
C GLU A 94 19.25 1.68 53.01
N LYS A 95 18.47 2.62 53.55
CA LYS A 95 17.49 2.59 54.67
C LYS A 95 17.03 4.05 54.87
N ALA A 96 15.71 4.29 54.83
CA ALA A 96 15.06 5.58 55.13
C ALA A 96 15.37 6.73 54.12
N ALA A 97 14.64 7.86 54.09
CA ALA A 97 13.58 8.32 55.00
C ALA A 97 12.41 9.08 54.32
N THR A 98 11.36 9.28 55.11
CA THR A 98 10.21 10.25 55.09
C THR A 98 10.45 11.60 54.38
N THR A 99 9.44 12.33 53.89
CA THR A 99 8.12 12.74 54.46
C THR A 99 6.96 12.62 53.46
N GLU A 100 5.68 12.42 53.82
CA GLU A 100 4.69 13.30 54.53
C GLU A 100 4.37 14.61 53.76
N GLU A 101 3.13 15.10 53.66
CA GLU A 101 2.00 15.03 54.62
C GLU A 101 0.57 15.09 53.95
N THR A 102 -0.47 14.58 54.65
CA THR A 102 -1.92 14.98 54.72
C THR A 102 -2.80 15.36 53.47
N GLU A 103 -4.15 15.28 53.47
CA GLU A 103 -5.16 14.98 54.53
C GLU A 103 -6.44 14.19 54.07
N LYS A 104 -7.23 13.84 55.10
CA LYS A 104 -8.60 13.27 55.27
C LYS A 104 -9.72 13.74 54.31
N ALA A 105 -10.92 13.11 54.20
CA ALA A 105 -11.59 11.90 54.75
C ALA A 105 -12.77 11.50 53.78
N ALA A 106 -13.68 10.53 53.98
CA ALA A 106 -14.11 9.73 55.13
C ALA A 106 -14.75 8.36 54.74
N SER A 107 -14.97 7.51 55.74
CA SER A 107 -16.08 6.55 55.97
C SER A 107 -17.06 6.18 54.83
N GLN A 108 -17.62 4.96 54.71
CA GLN A 108 -17.55 3.65 55.41
C GLN A 108 -18.38 2.64 54.54
N SER A 109 -18.39 1.31 54.69
CA SER A 109 -17.60 0.31 55.44
C SER A 109 -17.81 -1.09 54.81
N THR A 110 -17.13 -2.13 55.33
CA THR A 110 -17.51 -3.55 55.20
C THR A 110 -17.29 -4.24 56.57
N PRO A 111 -17.72 -5.50 56.80
CA PRO A 111 -16.73 -6.59 56.64
C PRO A 111 -17.34 -7.95 56.23
N LYS A 112 -16.45 -8.96 56.09
CA LYS A 112 -16.76 -10.39 56.01
C LYS A 112 -15.75 -11.17 56.89
N ALA A 113 -16.15 -12.36 57.36
CA ALA A 113 -15.37 -13.25 58.24
C ALA A 113 -14.06 -13.80 57.58
N ALA A 114 -13.13 -14.46 58.28
CA ALA A 114 -13.28 -15.19 59.56
C ALA A 114 -11.97 -15.46 60.35
N GLU A 115 -12.16 -15.85 61.62
CA GLU A 115 -11.48 -16.92 62.39
C GLU A 115 -10.06 -16.79 63.03
N GLN A 116 -10.05 -17.17 64.32
CA GLN A 116 -9.05 -17.91 65.13
C GLN A 116 -7.84 -17.21 65.82
N SER A 117 -8.05 -17.01 67.14
CA SER A 117 -7.16 -17.33 68.30
C SER A 117 -5.74 -16.75 68.40
N THR A 118 -5.49 -16.01 69.50
CA THR A 118 -4.74 -16.53 70.68
C THR A 118 -4.98 -15.69 71.95
N VAL A 119 -4.54 -16.24 73.10
CA VAL A 119 -4.61 -15.71 74.48
C VAL A 119 -3.77 -14.44 74.71
N SER A 120 -4.25 -13.52 75.56
CA SER A 120 -3.37 -12.74 76.47
C SER A 120 -4.08 -12.22 77.74
N THR A 121 -3.31 -12.16 78.82
CA THR A 121 -3.64 -11.83 80.22
C THR A 121 -3.90 -10.32 80.45
N PRO A 122 -4.56 -9.95 81.56
CA PRO A 122 -4.34 -8.68 82.25
C PRO A 122 -3.62 -8.86 83.61
N THR A 123 -2.71 -7.93 83.90
CA THR A 123 -2.01 -7.69 85.18
C THR A 123 -2.04 -6.16 85.40
N GLU A 124 -1.93 -5.55 86.59
CA GLU A 124 -1.36 -6.00 87.88
C GLU A 124 -1.92 -5.15 89.06
N GLN A 125 -1.46 -5.48 90.29
CA GLN A 125 -1.37 -4.66 91.52
C GLN A 125 -2.58 -4.73 92.51
N THR A 126 -2.39 -4.83 93.84
CA THR A 126 -1.19 -5.14 94.67
C THR A 126 -1.63 -5.54 96.10
N LEU A 127 -0.93 -6.50 96.73
CA LEU A 127 -0.77 -6.68 98.21
C LEU A 127 -2.05 -6.95 99.07
N SER A 128 -2.05 -7.72 100.18
CA SER A 128 -1.06 -8.63 100.76
C SER A 128 -1.65 -9.55 101.86
N GLN A 129 -1.02 -10.72 102.08
CA GLN A 129 -0.96 -11.56 103.31
C GLN A 129 -2.22 -12.19 104.00
N LYS A 130 -2.09 -13.52 104.21
CA LYS A 130 -2.45 -14.32 105.43
C LYS A 130 -3.90 -14.34 105.99
N ASN A 131 -4.60 -15.47 105.83
CA ASN A 131 -4.67 -16.58 106.82
C ASN A 131 -5.80 -17.59 106.50
N ASN A 132 -5.65 -18.84 106.95
CA ASN A 132 -6.72 -19.85 106.98
C ASN A 132 -7.67 -19.59 108.18
N PRO A 133 -8.97 -19.95 108.10
CA PRO A 133 -9.34 -21.29 108.57
C PRO A 133 -10.45 -22.03 107.78
N VAL A 134 -10.52 -23.34 108.06
CA VAL A 134 -11.43 -24.37 107.54
C VAL A 134 -12.92 -24.09 107.78
N VAL A 135 -13.77 -24.31 106.76
CA VAL A 135 -15.20 -24.66 106.92
C VAL A 135 -15.58 -25.76 105.90
N THR A 136 -16.59 -26.57 106.24
CA THR A 136 -16.98 -27.88 105.67
C THR A 136 -17.42 -27.91 104.21
N THR A 137 -17.25 -29.09 103.59
CA THR A 137 -17.72 -29.44 102.23
C THR A 137 -19.18 -29.91 102.20
N GLN A 138 -19.91 -29.50 101.17
CA GLN A 138 -21.14 -30.12 100.69
C GLN A 138 -20.90 -30.63 99.25
N PRO A 139 -21.42 -31.79 98.82
CA PRO A 139 -21.19 -32.31 97.48
C PRO A 139 -21.89 -31.45 96.42
N LYS A 140 -21.11 -30.89 95.49
CA LYS A 140 -21.64 -30.14 94.34
C LYS A 140 -22.44 -31.07 93.42
N LYS A 141 -23.65 -30.67 93.06
CA LYS A 141 -24.44 -31.34 92.01
C LYS A 141 -23.85 -31.01 90.64
N THR A 142 -23.62 -32.03 89.82
CA THR A 142 -23.10 -31.93 88.45
C THR A 142 -23.89 -32.83 87.51
N GLY A 143 -23.82 -32.58 86.20
CA GLY A 143 -24.55 -33.34 85.19
C GLY A 143 -26.07 -33.09 85.20
N PHE A 144 -26.83 -34.01 84.61
CA PHE A 144 -28.30 -33.94 84.60
C PHE A 144 -28.87 -34.20 86.00
N GLN A 145 -29.76 -33.31 86.45
CA GLN A 145 -30.37 -33.35 87.79
C GLN A 145 -31.88 -33.12 87.68
N LYS A 146 -32.68 -33.86 88.47
CA LYS A 146 -34.13 -33.66 88.55
C LYS A 146 -34.52 -32.71 89.69
N SER A 147 -35.70 -32.08 89.56
CA SER A 147 -36.40 -31.45 90.69
C SER A 147 -36.82 -32.47 91.74
N GLN A 148 -37.14 -32.01 92.95
CA GLN A 148 -37.62 -32.86 94.05
C GLN A 148 -38.95 -33.58 93.76
N ASP A 149 -39.75 -33.07 92.81
CA ASP A 149 -40.98 -33.71 92.33
C ASP A 149 -40.78 -34.53 91.04
N GLU A 150 -39.52 -34.72 90.62
CA GLU A 150 -39.05 -35.39 89.41
C GLU A 150 -39.56 -34.86 88.04
N LYS A 151 -40.42 -33.83 88.01
CA LYS A 151 -41.04 -33.32 86.76
C LYS A 151 -40.13 -32.43 85.91
N LYS A 152 -39.12 -31.80 86.48
CA LYS A 152 -38.21 -30.88 85.79
C LYS A 152 -36.79 -31.43 85.78
N THR A 153 -36.11 -31.27 84.65
CA THR A 153 -34.70 -31.64 84.49
C THR A 153 -33.86 -30.39 84.26
N TYR A 154 -32.72 -30.32 84.93
CA TYR A 154 -31.71 -29.27 84.84
C TYR A 154 -30.37 -29.91 84.48
N TYR A 155 -29.39 -29.13 84.08
CA TYR A 155 -28.01 -29.60 83.93
C TYR A 155 -27.05 -28.65 84.63
N TYR A 156 -26.08 -29.22 85.35
CA TYR A 156 -25.03 -28.50 86.05
C TYR A 156 -23.68 -28.83 85.42
N ASP A 157 -22.85 -27.81 85.19
CA ASP A 157 -21.51 -27.97 84.62
C ASP A 157 -20.54 -28.70 85.58
N GLY A 158 -19.30 -28.94 85.12
CA GLY A 158 -18.26 -29.57 85.94
C GLY A 158 -17.80 -28.74 87.16
N SER A 159 -18.19 -27.47 87.22
CA SER A 159 -17.94 -26.56 88.34
C SER A 159 -19.12 -26.50 89.34
N GLY A 160 -20.26 -27.09 88.99
CA GLY A 160 -21.51 -27.08 89.78
C GLY A 160 -22.45 -25.91 89.47
N ASN A 161 -22.28 -25.20 88.36
CA ASN A 161 -23.16 -24.10 87.94
C ASN A 161 -24.30 -24.62 87.04
N MET A 162 -25.52 -24.09 87.19
CA MET A 162 -26.64 -24.43 86.31
C MET A 162 -26.44 -23.83 84.92
N VAL A 163 -26.69 -24.61 83.86
CA VAL A 163 -26.54 -24.13 82.47
C VAL A 163 -27.86 -23.66 81.88
N HIS A 164 -27.77 -22.72 80.95
CA HIS A 164 -28.91 -22.08 80.27
C HIS A 164 -28.72 -22.11 78.74
N GLY A 165 -29.81 -21.94 77.99
CA GLY A 165 -29.78 -21.88 76.52
C GLY A 165 -29.45 -23.21 75.84
N GLN A 166 -28.95 -23.13 74.61
CA GLN A 166 -28.55 -24.32 73.83
C GLN A 166 -27.18 -24.83 74.28
N GLN A 167 -27.10 -26.12 74.62
CA GLN A 167 -25.87 -26.76 75.09
C GLN A 167 -25.61 -28.06 74.31
N ASN A 168 -24.35 -28.28 73.92
CA ASN A 168 -23.92 -29.54 73.31
C ASN A 168 -23.25 -30.40 74.40
N ILE A 169 -23.92 -31.48 74.79
CA ILE A 169 -23.50 -32.38 75.85
C ILE A 169 -23.29 -33.75 75.20
N ASN A 170 -22.06 -34.25 75.23
CA ASN A 170 -21.65 -35.54 74.65
C ASN A 170 -22.10 -35.73 73.18
N GLY A 171 -21.93 -34.68 72.37
CA GLY A 171 -22.27 -34.69 70.93
C GLY A 171 -23.76 -34.49 70.62
N LYS A 172 -24.61 -34.30 71.64
CA LYS A 172 -26.05 -34.11 71.50
C LYS A 172 -26.46 -32.71 71.95
N TRP A 173 -27.32 -32.06 71.19
CA TRP A 173 -27.83 -30.74 71.53
C TRP A 173 -29.06 -30.83 72.42
N TYR A 174 -29.05 -30.04 73.50
CA TYR A 174 -30.14 -29.82 74.45
C TYR A 174 -30.49 -28.32 74.48
N LEU A 175 -31.68 -27.98 74.96
CA LEU A 175 -32.09 -26.60 75.25
C LEU A 175 -32.54 -26.51 76.70
N PHE A 176 -31.98 -25.56 77.44
CA PHE A 176 -32.38 -25.21 78.80
C PHE A 176 -32.96 -23.79 78.79
N ASP A 177 -33.94 -23.54 79.65
CA ASP A 177 -34.61 -22.25 79.77
C ASP A 177 -33.61 -21.13 80.10
N GLU A 178 -33.68 -20.01 79.38
CA GLU A 178 -32.74 -18.88 79.53
C GLU A 178 -32.91 -18.14 80.88
N GLN A 179 -34.01 -18.36 81.60
CA GLN A 179 -34.30 -17.77 82.91
C GLN A 179 -34.26 -18.82 84.03
N THR A 180 -34.86 -19.99 83.83
CA THR A 180 -35.01 -21.01 84.89
C THR A 180 -34.05 -22.19 84.83
N GLY A 181 -33.31 -22.38 83.73
CA GLY A 181 -32.43 -23.53 83.52
C GLY A 181 -33.17 -24.85 83.23
N GLU A 182 -34.50 -24.83 83.08
CA GLU A 182 -35.31 -26.03 82.83
C GLU A 182 -35.12 -26.57 81.41
N MET A 183 -34.77 -27.85 81.28
CA MET A 183 -34.63 -28.54 80.00
C MET A 183 -35.95 -28.55 79.22
N LYS A 184 -35.93 -28.00 78.02
CA LYS A 184 -37.08 -27.96 77.10
C LYS A 184 -37.10 -29.17 76.19
N THR A 185 -38.30 -29.71 75.99
CA THR A 185 -38.60 -30.81 75.05
C THR A 185 -39.65 -30.35 74.02
N GLY A 186 -39.98 -31.21 73.06
CA GLY A 186 -40.97 -30.94 72.02
C GLY A 186 -40.50 -29.92 70.97
N PHE A 187 -41.46 -29.31 70.27
CA PHE A 187 -41.18 -28.27 69.29
C PHE A 187 -40.77 -26.95 69.96
N GLN A 188 -39.60 -26.44 69.63
CA GLN A 188 -39.04 -25.21 70.21
C GLN A 188 -38.64 -24.23 69.11
N TYR A 189 -38.93 -22.94 69.29
CA TYR A 189 -38.50 -21.87 68.37
C TYR A 189 -37.35 -21.09 68.98
N ILE A 190 -36.20 -21.13 68.31
CA ILE A 190 -34.96 -20.50 68.76
C ILE A 190 -34.86 -19.16 68.04
N SER A 191 -35.35 -18.10 68.69
CA SER A 191 -35.43 -16.75 68.12
C SER A 191 -34.08 -16.20 67.65
N SER A 192 -33.01 -16.44 68.41
CA SER A 192 -31.64 -16.03 68.09
C SER A 192 -31.09 -16.65 66.79
N GLN A 193 -31.56 -17.84 66.41
CA GLN A 193 -31.19 -18.55 65.19
C GLN A 193 -32.33 -18.60 64.15
N LYS A 194 -33.47 -17.93 64.44
CA LYS A 194 -34.70 -17.86 63.63
C LYS A 194 -35.19 -19.22 63.10
N LYS A 195 -34.98 -20.30 63.86
CA LYS A 195 -35.31 -21.68 63.48
C LYS A 195 -36.29 -22.33 64.46
N LYS A 196 -37.25 -23.09 63.93
CA LYS A 196 -38.01 -24.08 64.73
C LYS A 196 -37.24 -25.40 64.69
N VAL A 197 -37.13 -26.09 65.82
CA VAL A 197 -36.53 -27.42 65.96
C VAL A 197 -37.44 -28.32 66.78
N TYR A 198 -37.08 -29.58 66.95
CA TYR A 198 -37.73 -30.49 67.88
C TYR A 198 -36.70 -31.18 68.77
N TYR A 199 -36.93 -31.15 70.08
CA TYR A 199 -36.18 -31.90 71.08
C TYR A 199 -37.03 -33.10 71.52
N SER A 200 -36.46 -34.30 71.55
CA SER A 200 -37.17 -35.50 72.00
C SER A 200 -37.53 -35.42 73.49
N ASN A 201 -38.37 -36.34 73.97
CA ASN A 201 -38.71 -36.45 75.40
C ASN A 201 -37.47 -36.64 76.30
N ALA A 202 -36.36 -37.14 75.75
CA ALA A 202 -35.06 -37.26 76.41
C ALA A 202 -34.15 -36.03 76.21
N GLY A 203 -34.71 -34.87 75.86
CA GLY A 203 -34.04 -33.57 75.74
C GLY A 203 -33.20 -33.35 74.48
N GLN A 204 -33.12 -34.32 73.56
CA GLN A 204 -32.12 -34.34 72.49
C GLN A 204 -32.69 -33.79 71.17
N MET A 205 -32.02 -32.81 70.55
CA MET A 205 -32.44 -32.24 69.26
C MET A 205 -32.48 -33.32 68.17
N GLN A 206 -33.52 -33.29 67.35
CA GLN A 206 -33.75 -34.26 66.27
C GLN A 206 -33.36 -33.72 64.89
N TYR A 207 -33.05 -34.65 63.99
CA TYR A 207 -32.47 -34.43 62.67
C TYR A 207 -33.12 -35.38 61.65
N GLY A 208 -33.08 -35.04 60.36
CA GLY A 208 -33.60 -35.89 59.30
C GLY A 208 -35.13 -36.00 59.28
N GLN A 209 -35.65 -37.04 58.62
CA GLN A 209 -37.09 -37.32 58.67
C GLN A 209 -37.46 -37.93 60.01
N GLN A 210 -38.51 -37.40 60.64
CA GLN A 210 -38.98 -37.82 61.96
C GLN A 210 -40.50 -37.96 61.96
N HIS A 211 -41.01 -39.01 62.60
CA HIS A 211 -42.45 -39.24 62.76
C HIS A 211 -42.89 -38.85 64.17
N ILE A 212 -43.66 -37.76 64.27
CA ILE A 212 -44.05 -37.12 65.52
C ILE A 212 -45.56 -36.87 65.45
N ASP A 213 -46.31 -37.30 66.46
CA ASP A 213 -47.76 -37.05 66.62
C ASP A 213 -48.59 -37.35 65.34
N SER A 214 -48.33 -38.51 64.74
CA SER A 214 -48.94 -39.00 63.48
C SER A 214 -48.58 -38.23 62.19
N TYR A 215 -47.61 -37.31 62.25
CA TYR A 215 -47.11 -36.59 61.07
C TYR A 215 -45.61 -36.81 60.85
N TRP A 216 -45.23 -36.89 59.57
CA TRP A 216 -43.82 -36.83 59.18
C TRP A 216 -43.36 -35.38 59.08
N TYR A 217 -42.27 -35.08 59.76
CA TYR A 217 -41.51 -33.83 59.69
C TYR A 217 -40.14 -34.10 59.02
N LEU A 218 -39.47 -33.03 58.61
CA LEU A 218 -38.06 -33.04 58.21
C LEU A 218 -37.32 -31.96 58.97
N PHE A 219 -36.21 -32.31 59.59
CA PHE A 219 -35.28 -31.38 60.23
C PHE A 219 -33.95 -31.43 59.47
N ASP A 220 -33.32 -30.27 59.27
CA ASP A 220 -32.01 -30.21 58.60
C ASP A 220 -30.95 -30.98 59.38
N ASN A 221 -30.18 -31.83 58.69
CA ASN A 221 -29.26 -32.80 59.28
C ASN A 221 -28.07 -32.21 60.05
N PHE A 222 -27.84 -30.90 59.98
CA PHE A 222 -26.74 -30.23 60.68
C PHE A 222 -27.24 -29.26 61.75
N THR A 223 -28.29 -28.50 61.44
CA THR A 223 -28.79 -27.40 62.28
C THR A 223 -30.02 -27.78 63.13
N GLY A 224 -30.65 -28.93 62.86
CA GLY A 224 -31.94 -29.35 63.45
C GLY A 224 -33.14 -28.51 62.97
N ALA A 225 -32.95 -27.60 62.01
CA ALA A 225 -33.99 -26.66 61.59
C ALA A 225 -35.11 -27.36 60.79
N MET A 226 -36.35 -27.25 61.28
CA MET A 226 -37.56 -27.80 60.66
C MET A 226 -37.75 -27.22 59.25
N GLN A 227 -37.90 -28.11 58.28
CA GLN A 227 -38.05 -27.79 56.87
C GLN A 227 -39.53 -27.72 56.47
N THR A 228 -39.85 -26.75 55.62
CA THR A 228 -41.16 -26.57 54.99
C THR A 228 -41.02 -26.48 53.46
N GLY A 229 -42.13 -26.49 52.74
CA GLY A 229 -42.17 -26.40 51.28
C GLY A 229 -41.75 -27.69 50.56
N PHE A 230 -41.39 -27.57 49.28
CA PHE A 230 -40.90 -28.69 48.47
C PHE A 230 -39.47 -29.08 48.87
N GLN A 231 -39.30 -30.31 49.34
CA GLN A 231 -38.03 -30.84 49.83
C GLN A 231 -37.64 -32.12 49.09
N TYR A 232 -36.34 -32.30 48.84
CA TYR A 232 -35.80 -33.50 48.20
C TYR A 232 -35.16 -34.39 49.25
N ILE A 233 -35.69 -35.61 49.38
CA ILE A 233 -35.24 -36.62 50.34
C ILE A 233 -34.22 -37.50 49.60
N ALA A 234 -32.93 -37.29 49.88
CA ALA A 234 -31.84 -37.72 49.00
C ALA A 234 -31.57 -39.23 49.05
N ASP A 235 -31.72 -39.83 50.22
CA ASP A 235 -31.73 -41.26 50.50
C ASP A 235 -32.85 -41.98 49.74
N GLN A 236 -34.08 -41.44 49.78
CA GLN A 236 -35.25 -42.00 49.09
C GLN A 236 -35.43 -41.49 47.64
N ARG A 237 -34.53 -40.62 47.15
CA ARG A 237 -34.50 -40.01 45.81
C ARG A 237 -35.82 -39.41 45.31
N LYS A 238 -36.65 -38.92 46.22
CA LYS A 238 -38.01 -38.37 45.96
C LYS A 238 -38.10 -36.89 46.33
N VAL A 239 -38.97 -36.15 45.63
CA VAL A 239 -39.44 -34.83 46.07
C VAL A 239 -40.73 -35.03 46.85
N VAL A 240 -40.85 -34.40 48.02
CA VAL A 240 -42.06 -34.35 48.85
C VAL A 240 -42.42 -32.89 49.14
N TYR A 241 -43.58 -32.64 49.76
CA TYR A 241 -43.96 -31.31 50.23
C TYR A 241 -44.33 -31.33 51.71
N TYR A 242 -43.74 -30.41 52.48
CA TYR A 242 -44.08 -30.15 53.88
C TYR A 242 -44.88 -28.84 53.96
N ASN A 243 -45.98 -28.82 54.71
CA ASN A 243 -46.80 -27.61 54.88
C ASN A 243 -46.11 -26.58 55.81
N ASN A 244 -46.76 -25.43 56.04
CA ASN A 244 -46.22 -24.37 56.90
C ASN A 244 -46.04 -24.80 58.38
N ALA A 245 -46.77 -25.82 58.84
CA ALA A 245 -46.60 -26.39 60.18
C ALA A 245 -45.40 -27.37 60.26
N GLY A 246 -44.87 -27.80 59.11
CA GLY A 246 -43.77 -28.76 58.99
C GLY A 246 -44.19 -30.19 58.63
N GLN A 247 -45.47 -30.43 58.35
CA GLN A 247 -46.05 -31.77 58.17
C GLN A 247 -46.05 -32.19 56.69
N MET A 248 -45.57 -33.41 56.38
CA MET A 248 -45.56 -33.96 55.01
C MET A 248 -46.98 -34.15 54.48
N GLN A 249 -47.21 -33.79 53.23
CA GLN A 249 -48.53 -33.81 52.59
C GLN A 249 -48.70 -34.97 51.60
N TYR A 250 -49.94 -35.45 51.48
CA TYR A 250 -50.34 -36.62 50.71
C TYR A 250 -51.57 -36.31 49.85
N GLY A 251 -51.83 -37.11 48.81
CA GLY A 251 -52.97 -36.92 47.91
C GLY A 251 -52.90 -35.64 47.08
N ARG A 252 -54.05 -35.18 46.56
CA ARG A 252 -54.15 -33.98 45.71
C ARG A 252 -53.99 -32.71 46.54
N GLN A 253 -52.98 -31.89 46.24
CA GLN A 253 -52.62 -30.69 46.97
C GLN A 253 -52.52 -29.48 46.03
N LYS A 254 -53.09 -28.33 46.41
CA LYS A 254 -52.99 -27.07 45.64
C LYS A 254 -51.96 -26.15 46.29
N ILE A 255 -50.78 -26.04 45.69
CA ILE A 255 -49.61 -25.36 46.26
C ILE A 255 -49.22 -24.21 45.34
N SER A 256 -49.22 -22.97 45.87
CA SER A 256 -48.90 -21.75 45.11
C SER A 256 -49.67 -21.65 43.79
N GLY A 257 -50.98 -21.91 43.83
CA GLY A 257 -51.89 -21.88 42.67
C GLY A 257 -51.91 -23.15 41.83
N ARG A 258 -50.84 -23.95 41.80
CA ARG A 258 -50.73 -25.17 40.97
C ARG A 258 -51.12 -26.42 41.76
N THR A 259 -51.87 -27.33 41.11
CA THR A 259 -52.21 -28.64 41.66
C THR A 259 -51.05 -29.62 41.48
N TYR A 260 -50.73 -30.36 42.53
CA TYR A 260 -49.77 -31.47 42.55
C TYR A 260 -50.45 -32.68 43.19
N ASP A 261 -50.40 -33.83 42.54
CA ASP A 261 -50.88 -35.09 43.13
C ASP A 261 -49.71 -35.78 43.85
N MET A 262 -49.80 -35.95 45.16
CA MET A 262 -48.81 -36.66 45.97
C MET A 262 -49.23 -38.13 46.13
N ASN A 263 -48.26 -39.05 46.08
CA ASN A 263 -48.46 -40.46 46.39
C ASN A 263 -49.01 -40.61 47.82
N ARG A 264 -50.18 -41.25 47.95
CA ARG A 264 -50.92 -41.38 49.22
C ARG A 264 -50.20 -42.17 50.32
N MET A 265 -49.19 -42.97 49.97
CA MET A 265 -48.40 -43.77 50.94
C MET A 265 -47.03 -43.14 51.22
N THR A 266 -46.35 -42.62 50.19
CA THR A 266 -44.93 -42.22 50.31
C THR A 266 -44.69 -40.70 50.38
N GLY A 267 -45.73 -39.88 50.18
CA GLY A 267 -45.63 -38.41 50.12
C GLY A 267 -44.88 -37.86 48.91
N ALA A 268 -44.43 -38.73 47.99
CA ALA A 268 -43.70 -38.33 46.79
C ALA A 268 -44.62 -37.57 45.81
N VAL A 269 -44.15 -36.47 45.24
CA VAL A 269 -44.83 -35.79 44.12
C VAL A 269 -44.99 -36.78 42.97
N SER A 270 -46.21 -36.99 42.49
CA SER A 270 -46.48 -37.80 41.29
C SER A 270 -46.28 -36.96 40.03
N HIS A 271 -45.61 -37.53 39.04
CA HIS A 271 -45.25 -36.87 37.79
C HIS A 271 -44.95 -37.90 36.69
N GLY A 272 -44.96 -37.47 35.42
CA GLY A 272 -44.43 -38.28 34.32
C GLY A 272 -42.90 -38.42 34.38
N SER A 273 -42.35 -39.44 33.72
CA SER A 273 -40.90 -39.56 33.53
C SER A 273 -40.34 -38.43 32.66
N GLY A 274 -39.06 -38.07 32.85
CA GLY A 274 -38.40 -36.99 32.11
C GLY A 274 -38.19 -35.73 32.96
N GLN A 275 -38.00 -34.58 32.29
CA GLN A 275 -37.77 -33.31 32.98
C GLN A 275 -39.08 -32.72 33.52
N GLN A 276 -39.09 -32.32 34.79
CA GLN A 276 -40.27 -31.78 35.48
C GLN A 276 -39.91 -30.52 36.27
N ASN A 277 -40.72 -29.47 36.17
CA ASN A 277 -40.61 -28.30 37.05
C ASN A 277 -41.53 -28.46 38.25
N ILE A 278 -40.97 -28.45 39.46
CA ILE A 278 -41.68 -28.60 40.74
C ILE A 278 -41.18 -27.49 41.67
N GLY A 279 -42.08 -26.65 42.18
CA GLY A 279 -41.72 -25.51 43.03
C GLY A 279 -40.72 -24.54 42.39
N GLY A 280 -40.84 -24.31 41.08
CA GLY A 280 -39.92 -23.47 40.29
C GLY A 280 -38.61 -24.16 39.87
N LYS A 281 -38.25 -25.29 40.49
CA LYS A 281 -36.99 -26.00 40.23
C LYS A 281 -37.19 -27.15 39.26
N TRP A 282 -36.23 -27.35 38.36
CA TRP A 282 -36.24 -28.46 37.40
C TRP A 282 -35.55 -29.70 37.96
N TYR A 283 -36.21 -30.84 37.84
CA TYR A 283 -35.73 -32.18 38.20
C TYR A 283 -35.76 -33.07 36.94
N LEU A 284 -35.07 -34.21 36.95
CA LEU A 284 -35.15 -35.25 35.91
C LEU A 284 -35.47 -36.59 36.55
N PHE A 285 -36.58 -37.20 36.15
CA PHE A 285 -37.07 -38.44 36.76
C PHE A 285 -37.03 -39.64 35.83
N ASN A 286 -36.70 -40.79 36.41
CA ASN A 286 -36.78 -42.10 35.77
C ASN A 286 -38.24 -42.58 35.64
N LYS A 287 -38.48 -43.65 34.86
CA LYS A 287 -39.81 -44.30 34.74
C LYS A 287 -40.38 -44.79 36.08
N ASN A 288 -39.54 -45.07 37.07
CA ASN A 288 -39.93 -45.52 38.42
C ASN A 288 -40.07 -44.37 39.45
N GLY A 289 -40.15 -43.11 39.01
CA GLY A 289 -40.33 -41.96 39.91
C GLY A 289 -39.07 -41.44 40.62
N THR A 290 -37.93 -42.12 40.52
CA THR A 290 -36.68 -41.67 41.17
C THR A 290 -36.00 -40.52 40.41
N ALA A 291 -35.49 -39.51 41.12
CA ALA A 291 -34.75 -38.41 40.51
C ALA A 291 -33.30 -38.80 40.14
N ARG A 292 -32.79 -38.21 39.05
CA ARG A 292 -31.40 -38.33 38.61
C ARG A 292 -30.58 -37.12 39.08
N THR A 293 -29.31 -37.36 39.37
CA THR A 293 -28.29 -36.36 39.74
C THR A 293 -27.11 -36.42 38.76
N GLY A 294 -26.14 -35.50 38.89
CA GLY A 294 -24.93 -35.47 38.06
C GLY A 294 -25.15 -34.90 36.66
N PHE A 295 -24.16 -35.11 35.78
CA PHE A 295 -24.27 -34.74 34.36
C PHE A 295 -25.24 -35.67 33.62
N GLN A 296 -26.13 -35.10 32.82
CA GLN A 296 -27.19 -35.84 32.12
C GLN A 296 -27.35 -35.35 30.67
N TRP A 297 -27.31 -36.27 29.71
CA TRP A 297 -27.60 -36.00 28.31
C TRP A 297 -29.12 -36.10 28.04
N ILE A 298 -29.71 -35.00 27.57
CA ILE A 298 -31.13 -34.87 27.27
C ILE A 298 -31.30 -35.03 25.76
N ALA A 299 -31.40 -36.27 25.29
CA ALA A 299 -31.29 -36.62 23.87
C ALA A 299 -32.27 -35.89 22.95
N ASN A 300 -33.53 -35.74 23.35
CA ASN A 300 -34.54 -35.02 22.56
C ASN A 300 -34.33 -33.50 22.50
N GLN A 301 -33.48 -32.94 23.37
CA GLN A 301 -33.08 -31.53 23.38
C GLN A 301 -31.60 -31.33 23.00
N LYS A 302 -30.91 -32.41 22.59
CA LYS A 302 -29.49 -32.46 22.16
C LYS A 302 -28.53 -31.65 23.05
N LYS A 303 -28.71 -31.71 24.37
CA LYS A 303 -27.89 -30.96 25.35
C LYS A 303 -27.46 -31.81 26.55
N THR A 304 -26.28 -31.52 27.07
CA THR A 304 -25.88 -31.93 28.43
C THR A 304 -26.40 -30.90 29.42
N VAL A 305 -26.92 -31.34 30.56
CA VAL A 305 -27.26 -30.50 31.72
C VAL A 305 -26.64 -31.12 32.99
N TYR A 306 -26.61 -30.40 34.11
CA TYR A 306 -26.15 -30.93 35.40
C TYR A 306 -27.23 -30.77 36.48
N TYR A 307 -27.47 -31.85 37.23
CA TYR A 307 -28.37 -31.89 38.38
C TYR A 307 -27.55 -32.04 39.67
N ASN A 308 -27.77 -31.17 40.66
CA ASN A 308 -27.04 -31.21 41.93
C ASN A 308 -27.44 -32.44 42.79
N ASN A 309 -26.81 -32.60 43.96
CA ASN A 309 -27.14 -33.66 44.91
C ASN A 309 -28.57 -33.61 45.46
N LYS A 310 -29.25 -32.45 45.36
CA LYS A 310 -30.69 -32.27 45.67
C LYS A 310 -31.61 -32.51 44.45
N GLY A 311 -31.10 -33.12 43.37
CA GLY A 311 -31.85 -33.44 42.15
C GLY A 311 -32.21 -32.24 41.28
N GLN A 312 -31.67 -31.04 41.55
CA GLN A 312 -32.09 -29.78 40.93
C GLN A 312 -31.13 -29.36 39.81
N MET A 313 -31.68 -29.00 38.64
CA MET A 313 -30.88 -28.56 37.49
C MET A 313 -30.14 -27.27 37.82
N GLN A 314 -28.86 -27.19 37.43
CA GLN A 314 -28.00 -26.05 37.70
C GLN A 314 -27.84 -25.14 36.49
N TYR A 315 -27.48 -23.89 36.77
CA TYR A 315 -27.41 -22.77 35.84
C TYR A 315 -26.21 -21.88 36.18
N GLY A 316 -25.75 -21.07 35.25
CA GLY A 316 -24.60 -20.19 35.43
C GLY A 316 -23.28 -20.95 35.54
N GLN A 317 -22.25 -20.30 36.11
CA GLN A 317 -20.95 -20.91 36.35
C GLN A 317 -21.00 -21.77 37.62
N GLN A 318 -20.54 -23.01 37.54
CA GLN A 318 -20.68 -24.04 38.59
C GLN A 318 -19.36 -24.79 38.81
N ARG A 319 -18.94 -24.95 40.07
CA ARG A 319 -17.79 -25.77 40.44
C ARG A 319 -18.25 -27.19 40.73
N ILE A 320 -17.82 -28.14 39.92
CA ILE A 320 -18.20 -29.55 40.00
C ILE A 320 -16.91 -30.36 40.14
N GLY A 321 -16.66 -30.88 41.34
CA GLY A 321 -15.35 -31.43 41.71
C GLY A 321 -14.23 -30.40 41.51
N ASN A 322 -13.14 -30.83 40.87
CA ASN A 322 -11.98 -29.99 40.56
C ASN A 322 -12.09 -29.32 39.17
N GLY A 323 -13.30 -28.98 38.72
CA GLY A 323 -13.56 -28.29 37.46
C GLY A 323 -14.63 -27.22 37.58
N TRP A 324 -14.50 -26.16 36.78
CA TRP A 324 -15.55 -25.18 36.54
C TRP A 324 -16.26 -25.48 35.23
N TYR A 325 -17.58 -25.36 35.22
CA TYR A 325 -18.47 -25.62 34.09
C TYR A 325 -19.45 -24.44 33.95
N LEU A 326 -19.99 -24.20 32.75
CA LEU A 326 -20.98 -23.16 32.50
C LEU A 326 -22.28 -23.77 31.95
N PHE A 327 -23.43 -23.37 32.49
CA PHE A 327 -24.75 -23.81 32.05
C PHE A 327 -25.63 -22.60 31.72
N SER A 328 -26.29 -22.64 30.55
CA SER A 328 -27.14 -21.56 30.05
C SER A 328 -28.31 -21.24 31.00
N TRP A 329 -28.42 -19.98 31.45
CA TRP A 329 -29.47 -19.52 32.38
C TRP A 329 -30.90 -19.89 31.95
N GLY A 330 -31.21 -19.86 30.65
CA GLY A 330 -32.55 -20.18 30.17
C GLY A 330 -32.87 -21.68 30.05
N THR A 331 -31.85 -22.54 29.89
CA THR A 331 -32.07 -23.93 29.42
C THR A 331 -31.34 -25.02 30.22
N GLY A 332 -30.41 -24.64 31.10
CA GLY A 332 -29.48 -25.56 31.78
C GLY A 332 -28.45 -26.20 30.84
N ALA A 333 -28.39 -25.84 29.55
CA ALA A 333 -27.48 -26.45 28.59
C ALA A 333 -26.02 -26.10 28.88
N MET A 334 -25.17 -27.12 29.00
CA MET A 334 -23.72 -26.98 29.19
C MET A 334 -23.08 -26.25 28.01
N GLN A 335 -22.32 -25.20 28.30
CA GLN A 335 -21.62 -24.38 27.31
C GLN A 335 -20.18 -24.86 27.14
N THR A 336 -19.66 -24.76 25.91
CA THR A 336 -18.27 -25.08 25.55
C THR A 336 -17.71 -23.96 24.66
N GLY A 337 -16.41 -24.00 24.35
CA GLY A 337 -15.75 -22.98 23.55
C GLY A 337 -15.33 -21.75 24.35
N ILE A 338 -14.98 -20.68 23.64
CA ILE A 338 -14.65 -19.39 24.24
C ILE A 338 -15.96 -18.69 24.63
N GLN A 339 -16.10 -18.30 25.91
CA GLN A 339 -17.35 -17.81 26.49
C GLN A 339 -17.10 -16.49 27.24
N ASN A 340 -17.85 -15.44 26.89
CA ASN A 340 -17.85 -14.17 27.61
C ASN A 340 -18.87 -14.24 28.75
N LEU A 341 -18.39 -14.09 29.99
CA LEU A 341 -19.21 -14.30 31.19
C LEU A 341 -19.96 -13.04 31.66
N LYS A 342 -19.94 -11.92 30.91
CA LYS A 342 -20.63 -10.68 31.29
C LYS A 342 -22.12 -10.90 31.58
N ASN A 343 -22.79 -11.74 30.76
CA ASN A 343 -24.21 -12.10 30.92
C ASN A 343 -24.46 -13.11 32.05
N TYR A 344 -23.40 -13.50 32.78
CA TYR A 344 -23.42 -14.36 33.97
C TYR A 344 -22.91 -13.63 35.22
N GLY A 345 -22.75 -12.29 35.15
CA GLY A 345 -22.30 -11.44 36.28
C GLY A 345 -20.79 -11.24 36.37
N GLU A 346 -20.01 -11.68 35.37
CA GLU A 346 -18.56 -11.87 35.49
C GLU A 346 -17.79 -11.19 34.34
N ASN A 347 -16.97 -10.18 34.63
CA ASN A 347 -16.26 -9.40 33.60
C ASN A 347 -14.98 -10.10 33.09
N LYS A 348 -15.15 -11.30 32.53
CA LYS A 348 -14.08 -12.13 31.97
C LYS A 348 -14.56 -13.00 30.80
N THR A 349 -13.70 -13.15 29.80
CA THR A 349 -13.81 -14.19 28.77
C THR A 349 -12.98 -15.39 29.21
N VAL A 350 -13.50 -16.61 29.08
CA VAL A 350 -12.81 -17.86 29.46
C VAL A 350 -12.95 -18.91 28.36
N TYR A 351 -12.23 -20.03 28.44
CA TYR A 351 -12.40 -21.18 27.54
C TYR A 351 -12.83 -22.43 28.29
N TYR A 352 -13.90 -23.07 27.82
CA TYR A 352 -14.36 -24.39 28.27
C TYR A 352 -14.07 -25.41 27.16
N GLU A 353 -13.40 -26.51 27.48
CA GLU A 353 -13.08 -27.55 26.50
C GLU A 353 -14.32 -28.40 26.13
N ARG A 354 -14.17 -29.38 25.22
CA ARG A 354 -15.30 -30.16 24.67
C ARG A 354 -16.09 -30.95 25.74
N ASN A 355 -15.47 -31.29 26.88
CA ASN A 355 -16.13 -31.94 28.02
C ASN A 355 -16.87 -30.95 28.96
N GLY A 356 -16.79 -29.63 28.70
CA GLY A 356 -17.39 -28.57 29.51
C GLY A 356 -16.50 -27.95 30.59
N ARG A 357 -15.27 -28.43 30.81
CA ARG A 357 -14.37 -27.97 31.88
C ARG A 357 -13.54 -26.75 31.46
N MET A 358 -13.51 -25.74 32.33
CA MET A 358 -12.74 -24.51 32.13
C MET A 358 -11.23 -24.78 32.10
N GLN A 359 -10.52 -24.07 31.23
CA GLN A 359 -9.09 -24.23 30.95
C GLN A 359 -8.24 -23.06 31.45
N TYR A 360 -6.95 -23.35 31.62
CA TYR A 360 -5.92 -22.45 32.14
C TYR A 360 -4.60 -22.63 31.37
N GLY A 361 -3.72 -21.64 31.44
CA GLY A 361 -2.46 -21.61 30.70
C GLY A 361 -2.66 -21.34 29.21
N GLN A 362 -1.62 -21.64 28.41
CA GLN A 362 -1.70 -21.49 26.96
C GLN A 362 -2.55 -22.60 26.33
N ARG A 363 -3.35 -22.26 25.31
CA ARG A 363 -4.12 -23.21 24.49
C ARG A 363 -4.09 -22.81 23.02
N ASN A 364 -3.79 -23.77 22.14
CA ASN A 364 -4.03 -23.60 20.71
C ASN A 364 -5.51 -23.93 20.42
N ILE A 365 -6.23 -23.00 19.82
CA ILE A 365 -7.64 -23.12 19.46
C ILE A 365 -7.76 -22.72 18.00
N ARG A 366 -8.05 -23.70 17.13
CA ARG A 366 -8.18 -23.51 15.66
C ARG A 366 -6.96 -22.83 15.03
N GLY A 367 -5.75 -23.26 15.41
CA GLY A 367 -4.48 -22.72 14.88
C GLY A 367 -3.93 -21.52 15.65
N HIS A 368 -4.76 -20.77 16.37
CA HIS A 368 -4.33 -19.60 17.11
C HIS A 368 -4.03 -19.93 18.58
N TRP A 369 -2.94 -19.40 19.11
CA TRP A 369 -2.60 -19.52 20.53
C TRP A 369 -3.28 -18.42 21.36
N TYR A 370 -3.88 -18.83 22.48
CA TYR A 370 -4.50 -17.99 23.50
C TYR A 370 -3.85 -18.28 24.86
N LEU A 371 -3.95 -17.34 25.81
CA LEU A 371 -3.56 -17.53 27.21
C LEU A 371 -4.75 -17.30 28.13
N PHE A 372 -5.04 -18.26 29.02
CA PHE A 372 -6.06 -18.14 30.06
C PHE A 372 -5.39 -18.13 31.44
N GLN A 373 -5.58 -17.05 32.19
CA GLN A 373 -4.89 -16.80 33.46
C GLN A 373 -5.12 -17.92 34.48
N ASN A 374 -4.04 -18.40 35.11
CA ASN A 374 -4.13 -19.39 36.18
C ASN A 374 -5.07 -18.92 37.31
N GLY A 375 -5.85 -19.85 37.88
CA GLY A 375 -6.85 -19.55 38.90
C GLY A 375 -8.15 -18.96 38.34
N THR A 376 -8.09 -17.82 37.63
CA THR A 376 -9.29 -17.07 37.19
C THR A 376 -9.91 -17.60 35.89
N GLY A 377 -9.11 -18.21 35.02
CA GLY A 377 -9.50 -18.64 33.66
C GLY A 377 -9.66 -17.48 32.67
N LYS A 378 -9.39 -16.23 33.07
CA LYS A 378 -9.59 -15.04 32.25
C LYS A 378 -8.60 -15.01 31.07
N MET A 379 -9.11 -14.82 29.87
CA MET A 379 -8.32 -14.63 28.66
C MET A 379 -7.43 -13.38 28.79
N ALA A 380 -6.13 -13.55 28.58
CA ALA A 380 -5.14 -12.47 28.62
C ALA A 380 -4.99 -11.77 27.27
N THR A 381 -4.60 -10.50 27.31
CA THR A 381 -4.30 -9.63 26.16
C THR A 381 -3.09 -8.74 26.50
N GLY A 382 -2.56 -8.03 25.51
CA GLY A 382 -1.35 -7.22 25.67
C GLY A 382 -0.06 -8.05 25.79
N PHE A 383 1.00 -7.42 26.28
CA PHE A 383 2.26 -8.10 26.61
C PHE A 383 2.07 -9.03 27.81
N GLN A 384 2.58 -10.25 27.71
CA GLN A 384 2.51 -11.28 28.76
C GLN A 384 3.88 -11.94 28.93
N ASN A 385 4.42 -11.90 30.16
CA ASN A 385 5.59 -12.66 30.54
C ASN A 385 5.15 -14.09 30.91
N LEU A 386 5.70 -15.10 30.23
CA LEU A 386 5.28 -16.49 30.39
C LEU A 386 6.11 -17.29 31.41
N LYS A 387 7.00 -16.64 32.17
CA LYS A 387 7.86 -17.31 33.17
C LYS A 387 7.04 -18.09 34.22
N SER A 388 5.90 -17.54 34.65
CA SER A 388 4.93 -18.20 35.55
C SER A 388 4.11 -19.34 34.89
N TYR A 389 4.33 -19.59 33.59
CA TYR A 389 3.80 -20.71 32.80
C TYR A 389 4.93 -21.60 32.26
N GLY A 390 6.13 -21.55 32.87
CA GLY A 390 7.27 -22.41 32.55
C GLY A 390 8.04 -22.04 31.27
N GLN A 391 7.88 -20.82 30.74
CA GLN A 391 8.55 -20.38 29.51
C GLN A 391 9.19 -18.99 29.71
N ASP A 392 10.52 -18.90 29.68
CA ASP A 392 11.24 -17.63 29.86
C ASP A 392 11.20 -16.78 28.56
N LYS A 393 10.02 -16.25 28.24
CA LYS A 393 9.79 -15.32 27.13
C LYS A 393 8.64 -14.35 27.42
N ILE A 394 8.74 -13.18 26.83
CA ILE A 394 7.62 -12.24 26.69
C ILE A 394 6.97 -12.49 25.33
N VAL A 395 5.64 -12.50 25.29
CA VAL A 395 4.85 -12.59 24.05
C VAL A 395 3.78 -11.47 24.05
N TYR A 396 3.14 -11.22 22.91
CA TYR A 396 2.02 -10.28 22.82
C TYR A 396 0.74 -10.97 22.32
N TYR A 397 -0.37 -10.73 23.01
CA TYR A 397 -1.70 -11.19 22.64
C TYR A 397 -2.55 -9.99 22.19
N ALA A 398 -3.11 -10.04 20.98
CA ALA A 398 -3.98 -8.99 20.46
C ALA A 398 -5.29 -8.88 21.26
N GLY A 399 -6.09 -7.83 21.02
CA GLY A 399 -7.36 -7.58 21.74
C GLY A 399 -8.41 -8.70 21.61
N ASN A 400 -8.29 -9.56 20.59
CA ASN A 400 -9.11 -10.77 20.41
C ASN A 400 -8.57 -12.01 21.16
N GLY A 401 -7.47 -11.87 21.90
CA GLY A 401 -6.81 -12.94 22.66
C GLY A 401 -5.79 -13.78 21.88
N GLN A 402 -5.50 -13.46 20.61
CA GLN A 402 -4.60 -14.26 19.77
C GLN A 402 -3.13 -13.79 19.87
N MET A 403 -2.20 -14.72 20.08
CA MET A 403 -0.75 -14.46 20.10
C MET A 403 -0.28 -13.93 18.74
N GLN A 404 0.58 -12.92 18.74
CA GLN A 404 1.12 -12.27 17.54
C GLN A 404 2.56 -12.73 17.23
N TYR A 405 2.94 -12.58 15.97
CA TYR A 405 4.20 -13.07 15.39
C TYR A 405 4.76 -12.06 14.39
N GLY A 406 6.05 -12.16 14.07
CA GLY A 406 6.71 -11.29 13.11
C GLY A 406 6.83 -9.84 13.62
N GLN A 407 6.99 -8.89 12.69
CA GLN A 407 7.00 -7.47 13.03
C GLN A 407 5.59 -6.97 13.35
N GLN A 408 5.47 -6.21 14.44
CA GLN A 408 4.20 -5.63 14.89
C GLN A 408 4.43 -4.19 15.31
N HIS A 409 3.58 -3.27 14.85
CA HIS A 409 3.61 -1.87 15.25
C HIS A 409 2.57 -1.63 16.36
N LEU A 410 3.04 -1.46 17.59
CA LEU A 410 2.22 -1.42 18.80
C LEU A 410 2.52 -0.13 19.57
N SER A 411 1.49 0.65 19.89
CA SER A 411 1.60 1.90 20.66
C SER A 411 2.68 2.87 20.18
N GLY A 412 2.91 2.96 18.86
CA GLY A 412 3.92 3.87 18.25
C GLY A 412 5.33 3.28 18.12
N HIS A 413 5.56 2.03 18.55
CA HIS A 413 6.85 1.36 18.46
C HIS A 413 6.77 0.07 17.64
N TRP A 414 7.84 -0.24 16.91
CA TRP A 414 7.98 -1.55 16.26
C TRP A 414 8.60 -2.58 17.21
N TYR A 415 7.96 -3.74 17.28
CA TYR A 415 8.42 -4.93 17.98
C TYR A 415 8.63 -6.06 16.95
N LEU A 416 9.49 -7.03 17.26
CA LEU A 416 9.63 -8.27 16.51
C LEU A 416 9.36 -9.45 17.44
N PHE A 417 8.39 -10.27 17.09
CA PHE A 417 8.12 -11.55 17.74
C PHE A 417 8.59 -12.70 16.84
N ASP A 418 9.27 -13.68 17.41
CA ASP A 418 9.70 -14.86 16.68
C ASP A 418 8.51 -15.57 16.01
N LYS A 419 8.70 -15.98 14.75
CA LYS A 419 7.62 -16.50 13.88
C LYS A 419 7.10 -17.87 14.32
N ASN A 420 7.85 -18.62 15.13
CA ASN A 420 7.49 -19.96 15.59
C ASN A 420 6.99 -19.99 17.04
N THR A 421 7.64 -19.24 17.93
CA THR A 421 7.44 -19.31 19.38
C THR A 421 6.68 -18.13 19.97
N GLY A 422 6.51 -17.03 19.20
CA GLY A 422 5.94 -15.76 19.65
C GLY A 422 6.86 -14.94 20.59
N ALA A 423 8.11 -15.37 20.81
CA ALA A 423 9.02 -14.70 21.73
C ALA A 423 9.45 -13.31 21.22
N MET A 424 9.29 -12.28 22.05
CA MET A 424 9.72 -10.91 21.75
C MET A 424 11.25 -10.81 21.66
N ALA A 425 11.75 -10.32 20.54
CA ALA A 425 13.17 -10.14 20.28
C ALA A 425 13.73 -8.90 20.99
N LYS A 426 15.01 -9.00 21.38
CA LYS A 426 15.85 -7.91 21.90
C LYS A 426 17.25 -8.00 21.27
N GLY A 427 18.02 -6.92 21.33
CA GLY A 427 19.34 -6.82 20.73
C GLY A 427 19.32 -6.60 19.21
N LEU A 428 20.48 -6.76 18.57
CA LEU A 428 20.61 -6.72 17.11
C LEU A 428 19.89 -7.91 16.47
N LYS A 429 19.11 -7.66 15.41
CA LYS A 429 18.39 -8.68 14.65
C LYS A 429 18.43 -8.43 13.15
N TRP A 430 18.72 -9.48 12.40
CA TRP A 430 18.59 -9.53 10.95
C TRP A 430 17.13 -9.80 10.55
N ILE A 431 16.58 -8.97 9.67
CA ILE A 431 15.26 -9.16 9.06
C ILE A 431 15.49 -9.51 7.60
N GLY A 432 15.52 -10.81 7.30
CA GLY A 432 15.90 -11.33 5.98
C GLY A 432 15.00 -10.85 4.85
N ASP A 433 13.69 -10.75 5.08
CA ASP A 433 12.70 -10.22 4.13
C ASP A 433 12.93 -8.75 3.76
N GLN A 434 13.62 -7.98 4.60
CA GLN A 434 13.93 -6.55 4.39
C GLN A 434 15.43 -6.27 4.22
N LYS A 435 16.26 -7.33 4.16
CA LYS A 435 17.73 -7.29 4.02
C LYS A 435 18.40 -6.20 4.88
N LYS A 436 18.03 -6.13 6.16
CA LYS A 436 18.54 -5.15 7.13
C LYS A 436 18.80 -5.75 8.51
N ILE A 437 19.83 -5.24 9.18
CA ILE A 437 19.99 -5.37 10.64
C ILE A 437 19.29 -4.18 11.28
N VAL A 438 18.59 -4.40 12.39
CA VAL A 438 18.02 -3.37 13.28
C VAL A 438 18.36 -3.70 14.73
N TYR A 439 18.18 -2.76 15.66
CA TYR A 439 18.33 -2.98 17.09
C TYR A 439 16.99 -2.83 17.82
N TYR A 440 16.64 -3.82 18.65
CA TYR A 440 15.52 -3.77 19.59
C TYR A 440 16.05 -3.62 21.02
N ASP A 441 15.53 -2.68 21.80
CA ASP A 441 16.05 -2.37 23.13
C ASP A 441 15.65 -3.39 24.23
N GLY A 442 15.93 -3.06 25.50
CA GLY A 442 15.54 -3.85 26.66
C GLY A 442 14.02 -4.06 26.81
N ASN A 443 13.20 -3.20 26.22
CA ASN A 443 11.74 -3.29 26.17
C ASN A 443 11.23 -4.00 24.90
N GLY A 444 12.13 -4.33 23.95
CA GLY A 444 11.78 -4.90 22.64
C GLY A 444 11.38 -3.86 21.59
N GLN A 445 11.65 -2.56 21.82
CA GLN A 445 11.30 -1.46 20.92
C GLN A 445 12.43 -1.20 19.92
N MET A 446 12.10 -1.16 18.63
CA MET A 446 13.07 -0.86 17.56
C MET A 446 13.62 0.56 17.72
N GLN A 447 14.95 0.69 17.67
CA GLN A 447 15.65 1.95 17.87
C GLN A 447 16.04 2.63 16.54
N TYR A 448 16.27 3.93 16.62
CA TYR A 448 16.59 4.84 15.52
C TYR A 448 17.66 5.84 15.95
N GLY A 449 18.36 6.44 14.99
CA GLY A 449 19.40 7.45 15.23
C GLY A 449 20.68 6.84 15.82
N PHE A 450 21.47 7.69 16.49
CA PHE A 450 22.66 7.25 17.22
C PHE A 450 22.26 6.46 18.47
N LYS A 451 22.95 5.33 18.71
CA LYS A 451 22.80 4.51 19.91
C LYS A 451 24.15 3.94 20.32
N ASP A 452 24.48 4.08 21.61
CA ASP A 452 25.63 3.44 22.21
C ASP A 452 25.20 2.08 22.77
N ILE A 453 25.84 1.01 22.29
CA ILE A 453 25.48 -0.39 22.57
C ILE A 453 26.76 -1.13 22.88
N SER A 454 26.87 -1.68 24.09
CA SER A 454 28.04 -2.47 24.54
C SER A 454 29.39 -1.77 24.35
N GLY A 455 29.45 -0.45 24.59
CA GLY A 455 30.67 0.36 24.42
C GLY A 455 30.93 0.87 22.99
N HIS A 456 30.12 0.49 22.01
CA HIS A 456 30.27 0.93 20.62
C HIS A 456 29.12 1.85 20.17
N ARG A 457 29.45 2.93 19.46
CA ARG A 457 28.46 3.83 18.86
C ARG A 457 28.00 3.31 17.49
N TYR A 458 26.69 3.17 17.35
CA TYR A 458 26.00 2.77 16.12
C TYR A 458 25.14 3.93 15.58
N TYR A 459 24.77 3.87 14.30
CA TYR A 459 23.68 4.68 13.75
C TYR A 459 22.66 3.81 13.00
N PHE A 460 21.39 3.97 13.37
CA PHE A 460 20.24 3.32 12.73
C PHE A 460 19.44 4.36 11.95
N ASP A 461 19.22 4.09 10.66
CA ASP A 461 18.49 4.97 9.74
C ASP A 461 17.11 5.35 10.31
N THR A 462 16.83 6.65 10.37
CA THR A 462 15.69 7.21 11.13
C THR A 462 14.32 6.94 10.50
N LEU A 463 14.27 6.47 9.24
CA LEU A 463 13.04 6.06 8.57
C LEU A 463 12.83 4.54 8.66
N THR A 464 13.89 3.75 8.48
CA THR A 464 13.79 2.29 8.27
C THR A 464 14.30 1.45 9.45
N GLY A 465 14.97 2.06 10.43
CA GLY A 465 15.67 1.40 11.52
C GLY A 465 16.95 0.65 11.10
N LYS A 466 17.36 0.73 9.82
CA LYS A 466 18.49 -0.04 9.28
C LYS A 466 19.83 0.43 9.86
N MET A 467 20.60 -0.50 10.42
CA MET A 467 21.99 -0.27 10.83
C MET A 467 22.84 0.22 9.65
N THR A 468 23.60 1.29 9.87
CA THR A 468 24.50 1.89 8.87
C THR A 468 25.87 1.25 8.92
N ILE A 469 26.47 1.08 7.72
CA ILE A 469 27.83 0.59 7.48
C ILE A 469 28.46 1.44 6.37
N GLY A 470 29.79 1.56 6.34
CA GLY A 470 30.52 2.40 5.40
C GLY A 470 30.51 3.89 5.76
N GLU A 471 31.02 4.73 4.85
CA GLU A 471 30.97 6.19 5.01
C GLU A 471 29.57 6.72 4.68
N ARG A 472 28.98 7.51 5.59
CA ARG A 472 27.61 8.02 5.48
C ARG A 472 27.53 9.47 5.94
N LYS A 473 26.84 10.31 5.17
CA LYS A 473 26.46 11.65 5.61
C LYS A 473 25.23 11.58 6.51
N ILE A 474 25.31 12.15 7.70
CA ILE A 474 24.25 12.18 8.72
C ILE A 474 24.15 13.62 9.21
N GLY A 475 23.03 14.29 8.93
CA GLY A 475 22.94 15.75 9.09
C GLY A 475 23.91 16.47 8.13
N ASN A 476 24.73 17.38 8.67
CA ASN A 476 25.71 18.13 7.90
C ASN A 476 27.05 17.40 7.71
N ASP A 477 27.28 16.34 8.49
CA ASP A 477 28.60 15.76 8.74
C ASP A 477 28.73 14.35 8.17
N TRP A 478 29.95 13.93 7.88
CA TRP A 478 30.26 12.58 7.41
C TRP A 478 30.83 11.73 8.53
N TYR A 479 30.41 10.47 8.60
CA TYR A 479 30.84 9.49 9.60
C TYR A 479 31.23 8.19 8.88
N LEU A 480 32.11 7.40 9.48
CA LEU A 480 32.46 6.06 9.01
C LEU A 480 32.01 5.00 10.01
N PHE A 481 31.33 3.97 9.51
CA PHE A 481 30.99 2.77 10.28
C PHE A 481 31.63 1.54 9.63
N ASP A 482 32.15 0.60 10.43
CA ASP A 482 32.67 -0.67 9.88
C ASP A 482 31.55 -1.70 9.61
N GLN A 483 31.92 -2.91 9.18
CA GLN A 483 30.97 -3.96 8.82
C GLN A 483 30.13 -4.47 10.00
N ASN A 484 30.60 -4.28 11.24
CA ASN A 484 29.84 -4.59 12.46
C ASN A 484 28.89 -3.44 12.86
N GLY A 485 28.93 -2.31 12.14
CA GLY A 485 28.17 -1.09 12.46
C GLY A 485 28.84 -0.17 13.48
N PHE A 486 30.10 -0.45 13.87
CA PHE A 486 30.81 0.39 14.83
C PHE A 486 31.33 1.68 14.18
N MET A 487 31.03 2.83 14.77
CA MET A 487 31.59 4.12 14.35
C MET A 487 33.12 4.14 14.50
N LYS A 488 33.83 4.66 13.51
CA LYS A 488 35.30 4.76 13.46
C LYS A 488 35.76 6.20 13.63
N THR A 489 36.91 6.37 14.28
CA THR A 489 37.57 7.66 14.54
C THR A 489 39.08 7.58 14.22
N GLY A 490 39.77 8.71 14.26
CA GLY A 490 41.17 8.85 13.84
C GLY A 490 41.35 8.79 12.32
N PHE A 491 42.59 8.56 11.88
CA PHE A 491 42.91 8.28 10.48
C PHE A 491 42.33 6.92 10.05
N GLN A 492 41.61 6.89 8.94
CA GLN A 492 40.95 5.70 8.42
C GLN A 492 41.11 5.62 6.90
N TRP A 493 41.47 4.43 6.40
CA TRP A 493 41.54 4.13 4.97
C TRP A 493 40.17 3.72 4.43
N VAL A 494 39.53 4.60 3.66
CA VAL A 494 38.22 4.35 3.04
C VAL A 494 38.47 3.67 1.68
N SER A 495 38.68 2.35 1.73
CA SER A 495 39.10 1.52 0.57
C SER A 495 38.19 1.67 -0.66
N SER A 496 36.87 1.81 -0.47
CA SER A 496 35.89 2.02 -1.54
C SER A 496 36.06 3.34 -2.31
N GLN A 497 36.82 4.28 -1.77
CA GLN A 497 37.14 5.58 -2.39
C GLN A 497 38.66 5.79 -2.55
N LYS A 498 39.48 4.79 -2.20
CA LYS A 498 40.96 4.83 -2.25
C LYS A 498 41.57 6.09 -1.60
N LYS A 499 41.00 6.53 -0.47
CA LYS A 499 41.44 7.73 0.28
C LYS A 499 41.75 7.40 1.74
N THR A 500 42.73 8.08 2.31
CA THR A 500 42.81 8.28 3.76
C THR A 500 41.94 9.48 4.13
N ALA A 501 41.17 9.37 5.20
CA ALA A 501 40.40 10.48 5.78
C ALA A 501 40.55 10.45 7.31
N TYR A 502 40.40 11.60 7.97
CA TYR A 502 40.39 11.67 9.43
C TYR A 502 38.98 11.95 9.95
N TYR A 503 38.53 11.14 10.90
CA TYR A 503 37.26 11.29 11.61
C TYR A 503 37.59 11.66 13.05
N ASP A 504 37.01 12.74 13.57
CA ASP A 504 37.39 13.29 14.87
C ASP A 504 37.24 12.27 16.02
N LYS A 505 38.20 12.31 16.96
CA LYS A 505 38.30 11.37 18.09
C LYS A 505 37.16 11.54 19.11
N GLN A 506 36.53 12.72 19.20
CA GLN A 506 35.46 13.00 20.17
C GLN A 506 34.05 12.84 19.56
N THR A 507 33.85 13.35 18.36
CA THR A 507 32.54 13.45 17.69
C THR A 507 32.31 12.36 16.64
N GLY A 508 33.37 11.85 16.00
CA GLY A 508 33.30 10.97 14.84
C GLY A 508 33.06 11.67 13.50
N HIS A 509 33.01 13.01 13.48
CA HIS A 509 32.79 13.78 12.26
C HIS A 509 34.07 13.80 11.40
N ARG A 510 33.94 13.57 10.09
CA ARG A 510 35.05 13.70 9.13
C ARG A 510 35.53 15.14 9.05
N LEU A 511 36.82 15.36 9.28
CA LEU A 511 37.42 16.68 9.14
C LEU A 511 37.66 17.06 7.68
N GLN A 512 37.86 18.37 7.46
CA GLN A 512 38.00 19.01 6.15
C GLN A 512 38.85 20.28 6.25
N GLY A 513 39.46 20.71 5.15
CA GLY A 513 40.37 21.85 5.08
C GLY A 513 41.70 21.60 5.80
N MET A 514 42.39 22.68 6.18
CA MET A 514 43.60 22.61 7.01
C MET A 514 43.25 22.22 8.45
N GLN A 515 43.98 21.25 9.01
CA GLN A 515 43.74 20.71 10.35
C GLN A 515 45.06 20.42 11.06
N LYS A 516 45.20 20.89 12.31
CA LYS A 516 46.36 20.54 13.15
C LYS A 516 46.03 19.34 14.04
N ILE A 517 46.67 18.21 13.79
CA ILE A 517 46.39 16.92 14.44
C ILE A 517 47.70 16.40 15.05
N ASP A 518 47.66 16.07 16.34
CA ASP A 518 48.77 15.47 17.10
C ASP A 518 50.15 16.17 16.89
N GLY A 519 50.11 17.48 16.65
CA GLY A 519 51.29 18.36 16.43
C GLY A 519 51.47 18.83 14.98
N ASN A 520 51.18 17.97 14.00
CA ASN A 520 51.42 18.22 12.58
C ASN A 520 50.22 18.91 11.89
N LEU A 521 50.49 19.57 10.76
CA LEU A 521 49.48 20.26 9.94
C LEU A 521 49.16 19.44 8.69
N TYR A 522 47.89 19.07 8.51
CA TYR A 522 47.36 18.26 7.41
C TYR A 522 46.34 19.04 6.59
N HIS A 523 46.10 18.64 5.34
CA HIS A 523 44.97 19.11 4.53
C HIS A 523 44.07 17.95 4.09
N PHE A 524 42.77 18.10 4.28
CA PHE A 524 41.73 17.18 3.79
C PHE A 524 40.82 17.91 2.80
N ASP A 525 40.69 17.42 1.56
CA ASP A 525 39.80 18.06 0.57
C ASP A 525 38.36 18.21 1.09
N GLU A 526 37.76 19.39 0.93
CA GLU A 526 36.45 19.71 1.51
C GLU A 526 35.33 18.77 1.05
N ASN A 527 35.38 18.34 -0.21
CA ASN A 527 34.30 17.57 -0.81
C ASN A 527 34.39 16.10 -0.38
N THR A 528 35.57 15.51 -0.55
CA THR A 528 35.84 14.08 -0.38
C THR A 528 36.40 13.73 1.00
N GLY A 529 36.96 14.68 1.74
CA GLY A 529 37.71 14.43 2.97
C GLY A 529 39.02 13.65 2.75
N ALA A 530 39.50 13.57 1.51
CA ALA A 530 40.74 12.87 1.19
C ALA A 530 41.95 13.69 1.70
N MET A 531 42.80 13.04 2.49
CA MET A 531 44.07 13.60 2.95
C MET A 531 44.99 13.87 1.75
N THR A 532 45.59 15.05 1.72
CA THR A 532 46.55 15.44 0.68
C THR A 532 47.91 14.84 1.01
N THR A 533 48.54 14.16 0.05
CA THR A 533 49.88 13.56 0.18
C THR A 533 50.67 13.77 -1.11
N SER A 534 51.98 14.03 -1.01
CA SER A 534 52.90 14.28 -2.14
C SER A 534 52.37 15.27 -3.18
N GLN A 535 51.65 16.30 -2.73
CA GLN A 535 50.87 17.23 -3.57
C GLN A 535 50.78 18.61 -2.92
N ILE A 536 50.27 19.59 -3.69
CA ILE A 536 50.03 20.96 -3.23
C ILE A 536 48.53 21.17 -3.02
N ALA A 537 48.13 21.72 -1.87
CA ALA A 537 46.76 22.13 -1.61
C ALA A 537 46.65 23.63 -1.26
N TYR A 538 45.45 24.17 -1.49
CA TYR A 538 45.09 25.57 -1.27
C TYR A 538 44.25 25.71 0.00
N ASP A 539 44.75 26.46 0.98
CA ASP A 539 43.94 26.89 2.12
C ASP A 539 43.23 28.20 1.82
N LYS A 540 41.90 28.18 1.86
CA LYS A 540 41.06 29.38 1.73
C LYS A 540 41.15 30.31 2.93
N GLY A 541 41.46 29.79 4.13
CA GLY A 541 41.49 30.55 5.37
C GLY A 541 42.65 31.55 5.38
N THR A 542 43.87 31.06 5.15
CA THR A 542 45.08 31.88 5.02
C THR A 542 45.32 32.41 3.60
N LYS A 543 44.56 31.92 2.61
CA LYS A 543 44.74 32.16 1.16
C LYS A 543 46.13 31.78 0.64
N ARG A 544 46.68 30.64 1.09
CA ARG A 544 48.04 30.18 0.75
C ARG A 544 48.04 28.78 0.16
N LEU A 545 49.09 28.47 -0.58
CA LEU A 545 49.39 27.10 -1.01
C LEU A 545 50.42 26.48 -0.06
N TYR A 546 50.24 25.19 0.21
CA TYR A 546 51.12 24.38 1.04
C TYR A 546 51.50 23.10 0.29
N LEU A 547 52.76 22.69 0.40
CA LEU A 547 53.25 21.40 -0.12
C LEU A 547 53.15 20.35 0.98
N PHE A 548 52.75 19.12 0.63
CA PHE A 548 52.54 18.03 1.57
C PHE A 548 53.41 16.80 1.27
N ASP A 549 53.99 16.21 2.32
CA ASP A 549 54.82 15.00 2.24
C ASP A 549 53.99 13.75 1.90
N ASN A 550 54.66 12.58 1.81
CA ASN A 550 53.99 11.31 1.54
C ASN A 550 53.12 10.78 2.71
N HIS A 551 53.21 11.38 3.90
CA HIS A 551 52.39 11.06 5.07
C HIS A 551 51.24 12.06 5.29
N GLY A 552 51.25 13.19 4.59
CA GLY A 552 50.24 14.25 4.59
C GLY A 552 50.56 15.44 5.49
N HIS A 553 51.81 15.60 5.94
CA HIS A 553 52.28 16.76 6.69
C HIS A 553 52.69 17.90 5.75
N VAL A 554 52.51 19.16 6.16
CA VAL A 554 53.11 20.31 5.47
C VAL A 554 54.64 20.24 5.50
N GLU A 555 55.28 20.37 4.33
CA GLU A 555 56.73 20.47 4.19
C GLU A 555 57.22 21.91 4.43
N TYR A 556 58.20 22.08 5.32
CA TYR A 556 58.79 23.38 5.66
C TYR A 556 60.07 23.70 4.87
N ALA A 557 60.63 22.72 4.15
CA ALA A 557 61.75 22.88 3.23
C ALA A 557 61.75 21.75 2.20
N ALA A 558 61.69 22.08 0.91
CA ALA A 558 61.68 21.13 -0.19
C ALA A 558 62.54 21.64 -1.35
N HIS A 559 63.28 20.75 -2.01
CA HIS A 559 64.16 21.16 -3.11
C HIS A 559 63.32 21.54 -4.36
N GLY A 560 63.62 22.70 -4.96
CA GLY A 560 62.86 23.26 -6.08
C GLY A 560 61.68 24.17 -5.68
N TYR A 561 61.33 24.26 -4.39
CA TYR A 561 60.23 25.11 -3.92
C TYR A 561 60.70 26.27 -3.05
N ASN A 562 60.12 27.45 -3.27
CA ASN A 562 60.25 28.59 -2.38
C ASN A 562 59.20 28.45 -1.26
N ILE A 563 59.65 28.15 -0.04
CA ILE A 563 58.79 27.94 1.13
C ILE A 563 59.21 28.91 2.25
N ASP A 564 58.24 29.62 2.84
CA ASP A 564 58.44 30.31 4.12
C ASP A 564 58.57 29.27 5.24
N LYS A 565 59.78 29.12 5.76
CA LYS A 565 60.11 28.17 6.85
C LYS A 565 59.34 28.43 8.15
N THR A 566 58.71 29.60 8.31
CA THR A 566 57.92 29.96 9.50
C THR A 566 56.50 29.41 9.41
N THR A 567 55.88 29.44 8.23
CA THR A 567 54.48 29.05 8.04
C THR A 567 54.30 27.75 7.26
N GLY A 568 55.30 27.30 6.49
CA GLY A 568 55.19 26.18 5.55
C GLY A 568 54.51 26.55 4.22
N ALA A 569 54.21 27.83 4.00
CA ALA A 569 53.52 28.30 2.80
C ALA A 569 54.48 28.54 1.63
N LEU A 570 54.00 28.28 0.40
CA LEU A 570 54.73 28.60 -0.83
C LEU A 570 54.74 30.11 -1.09
N ALA A 571 55.92 30.66 -1.42
CA ALA A 571 56.14 32.10 -1.62
C ALA A 571 56.65 32.41 -3.04
N TYR A 572 55.82 33.10 -3.82
CA TYR A 572 56.01 33.35 -5.25
C TYR A 572 55.25 34.62 -5.68
N LYS A 573 55.46 35.11 -6.91
CA LYS A 573 54.75 36.29 -7.46
C LYS A 573 54.22 36.01 -8.87
N GLY A 574 53.03 36.50 -9.19
CA GLY A 574 52.41 36.38 -10.51
C GLY A 574 51.88 34.98 -10.84
N VAL A 575 51.78 34.66 -12.13
CA VAL A 575 51.39 33.31 -12.59
C VAL A 575 52.58 32.37 -12.51
N VAL A 576 52.47 31.29 -11.74
CA VAL A 576 53.52 30.27 -11.58
C VAL A 576 52.94 28.88 -11.82
N GLU A 577 53.69 28.02 -12.51
CA GLU A 577 53.39 26.60 -12.65
C GLU A 577 54.06 25.79 -11.52
N LEU A 578 53.27 24.97 -10.83
CA LEU A 578 53.70 24.08 -9.75
C LEU A 578 53.01 22.72 -9.95
N ASN A 579 53.77 21.64 -10.07
CA ASN A 579 53.27 20.28 -10.33
C ASN A 579 52.26 20.19 -11.49
N GLY A 580 52.57 20.79 -12.65
CA GLY A 580 51.69 20.80 -13.83
C GLY A 580 50.44 21.68 -13.71
N ASN A 581 50.27 22.39 -12.59
CA ASN A 581 49.11 23.22 -12.30
C ASN A 581 49.55 24.69 -12.20
N HIS A 582 48.80 25.61 -12.80
CA HIS A 582 49.10 27.03 -12.74
C HIS A 582 48.29 27.73 -11.66
N TYR A 583 48.94 28.62 -10.92
CA TYR A 583 48.37 29.41 -9.81
C TYR A 583 48.73 30.89 -9.98
N TYR A 584 48.01 31.80 -9.32
CA TYR A 584 48.36 33.22 -9.27
C TYR A 584 48.63 33.66 -7.84
N PHE A 585 49.83 34.17 -7.60
CA PHE A 585 50.26 34.78 -6.34
C PHE A 585 50.26 36.31 -6.47
N ASP A 586 49.72 37.00 -5.48
CA ASP A 586 49.75 38.45 -5.37
C ASP A 586 51.07 38.97 -4.76
N ASN A 587 51.18 40.30 -4.61
CA ASN A 587 52.38 40.92 -4.05
C ASN A 587 52.64 40.55 -2.58
N ASN A 588 51.66 39.99 -1.87
CA ASN A 588 51.72 39.60 -0.45
C ASN A 588 51.84 38.08 -0.23
N ASP A 589 52.16 37.32 -1.29
CA ASP A 589 52.20 35.85 -1.27
C ASP A 589 50.83 35.20 -0.95
N GLN A 590 49.74 35.92 -1.21
CA GLN A 590 48.38 35.37 -1.16
C GLN A 590 47.91 34.95 -2.55
N ILE A 591 47.02 33.97 -2.58
CA ILE A 591 46.52 33.35 -3.79
C ILE A 591 45.26 34.05 -4.29
N HIS A 592 45.23 34.41 -5.56
CA HIS A 592 44.03 34.95 -6.21
C HIS A 592 43.15 33.84 -6.75
N VAL A 593 41.84 33.88 -6.46
CA VAL A 593 40.82 32.97 -7.00
C VAL A 593 39.67 33.74 -7.65
N GLY A 594 38.96 33.09 -8.57
CA GLY A 594 37.95 33.72 -9.43
C GLY A 594 38.54 34.27 -10.73
N PHE A 595 37.80 35.17 -11.38
CA PHE A 595 38.24 35.82 -12.61
C PHE A 595 39.33 36.87 -12.33
N LEU A 596 40.41 36.84 -13.12
CA LEU A 596 41.53 37.77 -13.03
C LEU A 596 41.96 38.23 -14.43
N LYS A 597 42.29 39.51 -14.58
CA LYS A 597 42.83 40.04 -15.83
C LYS A 597 44.36 39.97 -15.81
N VAL A 598 44.92 39.05 -16.58
CA VAL A 598 46.37 38.87 -16.74
C VAL A 598 46.79 39.54 -18.04
N GLY A 599 47.38 40.74 -17.94
CA GLY A 599 47.70 41.59 -19.08
C GLY A 599 46.45 42.03 -19.85
N ARG A 600 46.31 41.58 -21.10
CA ARG A 600 45.13 41.87 -21.93
C ARG A 600 43.98 40.86 -21.74
N ASN A 601 44.26 39.66 -21.23
CA ASN A 601 43.33 38.54 -21.23
C ASN A 601 42.67 38.33 -19.86
N THR A 602 41.42 37.86 -19.85
CA THR A 602 40.79 37.34 -18.64
C THR A 602 41.10 35.85 -18.50
N GLN A 603 41.52 35.45 -17.30
CA GLN A 603 41.71 34.06 -16.88
C GLN A 603 40.80 33.77 -15.68
N TYR A 604 40.61 32.50 -15.32
CA TYR A 604 39.87 32.09 -14.13
C TYR A 604 40.69 31.11 -13.31
N PHE A 605 40.81 31.37 -12.02
CA PHE A 605 41.45 30.50 -11.03
C PHE A 605 40.37 29.90 -10.12
N ASP A 606 40.42 28.59 -9.91
CA ASP A 606 39.33 27.86 -9.28
C ASP A 606 39.16 28.20 -7.79
N GLN A 607 37.92 28.46 -7.35
CA GLN A 607 37.65 28.92 -5.98
C GLN A 607 37.88 27.86 -4.89
N THR A 608 37.98 26.57 -5.22
CA THR A 608 38.25 25.51 -4.23
C THR A 608 39.68 25.01 -4.27
N THR A 609 40.34 25.05 -5.43
CA THR A 609 41.69 24.48 -5.64
C THR A 609 42.76 25.50 -6.03
N ALA A 610 42.39 26.76 -6.28
CA ALA A 610 43.22 27.84 -6.85
C ALA A 610 43.83 27.59 -8.24
N LYS A 611 43.55 26.44 -8.86
CA LYS A 611 44.11 26.04 -10.16
C LYS A 611 43.51 26.87 -11.30
N ARG A 612 44.35 27.36 -12.23
CA ARG A 612 43.90 28.03 -13.46
C ARG A 612 43.06 27.07 -14.30
N ALA A 613 41.86 27.51 -14.70
CA ALA A 613 41.00 26.72 -15.58
C ALA A 613 41.49 26.74 -17.03
N THR A 614 41.36 25.59 -17.69
CA THR A 614 41.59 25.37 -19.13
C THR A 614 40.41 24.56 -19.68
N GLY A 615 40.09 24.71 -20.97
CA GLY A 615 38.92 24.07 -21.57
C GLY A 615 37.59 24.66 -21.07
N GLN A 616 36.52 23.87 -21.09
CA GLN A 616 35.20 24.31 -20.64
C GLN A 616 35.06 24.19 -19.12
N LYS A 617 34.61 25.26 -18.46
CA LYS A 617 34.36 25.31 -17.01
C LYS A 617 33.01 25.95 -16.74
N ASN A 618 32.21 25.33 -15.87
CA ASN A 618 31.03 25.99 -15.31
C ASN A 618 31.43 26.85 -14.10
N VAL A 619 30.95 28.08 -14.04
CA VAL A 619 31.13 29.01 -12.93
C VAL A 619 29.78 29.68 -12.66
N ASN A 620 29.25 29.49 -11.45
CA ASN A 620 27.96 30.04 -11.00
C ASN A 620 26.78 29.77 -11.97
N GLY A 621 26.74 28.58 -12.57
CA GLY A 621 25.69 28.16 -13.51
C GLY A 621 26.01 28.46 -14.99
N SER A 622 26.79 29.49 -15.28
CA SER A 622 27.23 29.81 -16.65
C SER A 622 28.44 28.99 -17.07
N TRP A 623 28.44 28.49 -18.31
CA TRP A 623 29.62 27.86 -18.91
C TRP A 623 30.51 28.88 -19.60
N TYR A 624 31.81 28.71 -19.41
CA TYR A 624 32.89 29.50 -20.00
C TYR A 624 33.85 28.56 -20.77
N LEU A 625 34.68 29.12 -21.66
CA LEU A 625 35.76 28.40 -22.35
C LEU A 625 37.08 29.15 -22.17
N PHE A 626 38.14 28.43 -21.81
CA PHE A 626 39.50 28.92 -21.70
C PHE A 626 40.44 28.10 -22.62
N ASP A 627 41.45 28.72 -23.21
CA ASP A 627 42.50 27.96 -23.94
C ASP A 627 43.50 27.28 -22.97
N GLY A 628 44.50 26.56 -23.52
CA GLY A 628 45.55 25.90 -22.70
C GLY A 628 46.38 26.88 -21.87
N ASN A 629 46.49 28.13 -22.33
CA ASN A 629 47.14 29.22 -21.60
C ASN A 629 46.19 29.88 -20.57
N GLY A 630 44.96 29.36 -20.42
CA GLY A 630 43.94 29.81 -19.48
C GLY A 630 43.18 31.07 -19.90
N ASN A 631 43.29 31.52 -21.15
CA ASN A 631 42.65 32.75 -21.60
C ASN A 631 41.22 32.50 -22.09
N MET A 632 40.28 33.31 -21.61
CA MET A 632 38.85 33.18 -21.91
C MET A 632 38.55 33.42 -23.41
N LYS A 633 37.56 32.68 -23.93
CA LYS A 633 37.10 32.75 -25.32
C LYS A 633 35.67 33.26 -25.44
N TYR A 634 35.38 33.79 -26.63
CA TYR A 634 34.17 34.53 -26.96
C TYR A 634 33.70 34.12 -28.38
N GLY A 635 32.45 34.41 -28.73
CA GLY A 635 31.90 34.15 -30.07
C GLY A 635 31.64 32.67 -30.35
N PHE A 636 31.55 32.32 -31.64
CA PHE A 636 31.39 30.92 -32.08
C PHE A 636 32.68 30.12 -31.81
N GLN A 637 32.54 28.97 -31.16
CA GLN A 637 33.66 28.11 -30.76
C GLN A 637 33.36 26.65 -31.08
N TRP A 638 34.32 25.95 -31.69
CA TRP A 638 34.23 24.51 -31.96
C TRP A 638 34.79 23.72 -30.79
N ILE A 639 33.95 22.91 -30.16
CA ILE A 639 34.29 22.08 -29.00
C ILE A 639 34.60 20.67 -29.52
N SER A 640 35.88 20.44 -29.86
CA SER A 640 36.34 19.24 -30.57
C SER A 640 35.96 17.92 -29.90
N ASN A 641 36.17 17.79 -28.59
CA ASN A 641 35.84 16.60 -27.81
C ASN A 641 34.32 16.31 -27.70
N GLN A 642 33.47 17.27 -28.06
CA GLN A 642 32.00 17.14 -28.08
C GLN A 642 31.41 17.31 -29.49
N LYS A 643 32.27 17.39 -30.53
CA LYS A 643 31.94 17.52 -31.96
C LYS A 643 30.80 18.52 -32.25
N LYS A 644 30.81 19.68 -31.57
CA LYS A 644 29.77 20.71 -31.68
C LYS A 644 30.33 22.12 -31.76
N THR A 645 29.62 23.00 -32.47
CA THR A 645 29.76 24.45 -32.35
C THR A 645 28.88 24.95 -31.21
N VAL A 646 29.41 25.84 -30.38
CA VAL A 646 28.66 26.62 -29.38
C VAL A 646 28.92 28.11 -29.60
N TYR A 647 28.17 28.99 -28.92
CA TYR A 647 28.43 30.43 -28.92
C TYR A 647 28.57 30.97 -27.50
N TYR A 648 29.61 31.77 -27.28
CA TYR A 648 29.87 32.52 -26.05
C TYR A 648 29.62 34.02 -26.30
N ASP A 649 28.93 34.69 -25.37
CA ASP A 649 28.70 36.14 -25.47
C ASP A 649 29.97 36.97 -25.14
N LEU A 650 29.84 38.30 -25.11
CA LEU A 650 30.95 39.21 -24.75
C LEU A 650 31.39 39.12 -23.28
N ASN A 651 30.60 38.50 -22.41
CA ASN A 651 30.98 38.19 -21.03
C ASN A 651 31.70 36.84 -20.92
N GLY A 652 31.81 36.08 -22.02
CA GLY A 652 32.35 34.72 -22.06
C GLY A 652 31.36 33.63 -21.66
N GLN A 653 30.05 33.93 -21.60
CA GLN A 653 29.00 33.00 -21.17
C GLN A 653 28.35 32.26 -22.35
N MET A 654 28.28 30.93 -22.26
CA MET A 654 27.68 30.09 -23.30
C MET A 654 26.18 30.35 -23.44
N GLN A 655 25.72 30.54 -24.66
CA GLN A 655 24.33 30.88 -24.98
C GLN A 655 23.49 29.66 -25.34
N TYR A 656 22.19 29.79 -25.10
CA TYR A 656 21.17 28.74 -25.26
C TYR A 656 19.93 29.31 -25.94
N GLY A 657 19.07 28.45 -26.48
CA GLY A 657 17.81 28.85 -27.08
C GLY A 657 17.96 29.55 -28.43
N GLN A 658 16.94 30.31 -28.83
CA GLN A 658 16.96 31.06 -30.08
C GLN A 658 17.65 32.41 -29.86
N GLN A 659 18.68 32.71 -30.67
CA GLN A 659 19.57 33.86 -30.47
C GLN A 659 19.69 34.68 -31.76
N HIS A 660 19.66 36.02 -31.64
CA HIS A 660 19.80 36.93 -32.78
C HIS A 660 21.20 37.56 -32.80
N LEU A 661 22.08 37.02 -33.65
CA LEU A 661 23.51 37.33 -33.68
C LEU A 661 23.89 37.90 -35.05
N SER A 662 24.49 39.09 -35.07
CA SER A 662 24.96 39.77 -36.29
C SER A 662 23.92 39.82 -37.44
N GLY A 663 22.64 40.07 -37.10
CA GLY A 663 21.54 40.17 -38.07
C GLY A 663 20.91 38.84 -38.51
N TYR A 664 21.30 37.71 -37.91
CA TYR A 664 20.73 36.39 -38.22
C TYR A 664 20.25 35.66 -36.96
N TRP A 665 19.18 34.88 -37.11
CA TRP A 665 18.70 33.98 -36.05
C TRP A 665 19.43 32.64 -36.09
N TYR A 666 19.91 32.20 -34.93
CA TYR A 666 20.51 30.89 -34.66
C TYR A 666 19.69 30.17 -33.58
N LEU A 667 19.87 28.85 -33.44
CA LEU A 667 19.25 28.05 -32.39
C LEU A 667 20.32 27.20 -31.69
N PHE A 668 20.36 27.25 -30.37
CA PHE A 668 21.28 26.49 -29.53
C PHE A 668 20.50 25.58 -28.58
N HIS A 669 20.90 24.32 -28.49
CA HIS A 669 20.19 23.31 -27.70
C HIS A 669 20.21 23.62 -26.20
N MET A 670 19.01 23.71 -25.59
CA MET A 670 18.80 24.26 -24.23
C MET A 670 19.72 23.68 -23.14
N ASN A 671 20.08 22.39 -23.23
CA ASN A 671 20.85 21.72 -22.18
C ASN A 671 22.35 21.65 -22.47
N THR A 672 22.80 21.94 -23.69
CA THR A 672 24.18 21.62 -24.15
C THR A 672 24.88 22.74 -24.91
N GLY A 673 24.18 23.83 -25.25
CA GLY A 673 24.72 24.95 -26.04
C GLY A 673 25.05 24.61 -27.49
N ALA A 674 24.74 23.40 -27.96
CA ALA A 674 25.06 22.94 -29.31
C ALA A 674 24.22 23.68 -30.36
N MET A 675 24.87 24.29 -31.36
CA MET A 675 24.19 24.94 -32.48
C MET A 675 23.41 23.91 -33.30
N LEU A 676 22.12 24.17 -33.53
CA LEU A 676 21.21 23.28 -34.25
C LEU A 676 21.02 23.72 -35.71
N THR A 677 20.93 22.72 -36.60
CA THR A 677 20.76 22.89 -38.05
C THR A 677 19.64 21.98 -38.57
N GLY A 678 19.24 22.14 -39.83
CA GLY A 678 18.10 21.44 -40.42
C GLY A 678 16.74 22.00 -39.98
N ILE A 679 15.67 21.25 -40.26
CA ILE A 679 14.31 21.62 -39.82
C ILE A 679 14.17 21.28 -38.33
N GLN A 680 13.96 22.30 -37.51
CA GLN A 680 13.85 22.21 -36.06
C GLN A 680 12.43 22.56 -35.60
N ASP A 681 11.93 21.87 -34.58
CA ASP A 681 10.67 22.20 -33.90
C ASP A 681 10.95 23.11 -32.71
N LEU A 682 10.35 24.30 -32.69
CA LEU A 682 10.61 25.30 -31.65
C LEU A 682 9.63 25.19 -30.47
N THR A 683 8.77 24.17 -30.43
CA THR A 683 7.83 23.94 -29.32
C THR A 683 8.54 23.78 -27.96
N PRO A 684 9.69 23.07 -27.83
CA PRO A 684 10.50 23.06 -26.60
C PRO A 684 11.08 24.43 -26.21
N TYR A 685 11.11 25.37 -27.15
CA TYR A 685 11.59 26.75 -27.00
C TYR A 685 10.42 27.75 -26.87
N GLY A 686 9.22 27.25 -26.53
CA GLY A 686 8.00 28.04 -26.30
C GLY A 686 7.26 28.53 -27.54
N GLN A 687 7.73 28.20 -28.76
CA GLN A 687 7.15 28.71 -30.01
C GLN A 687 6.53 27.58 -30.84
N LYS A 688 5.21 27.61 -31.07
CA LYS A 688 4.48 26.59 -31.86
C LYS A 688 4.73 26.73 -33.37
N LYS A 689 5.98 26.53 -33.81
CA LYS A 689 6.39 26.56 -35.23
C LYS A 689 7.58 25.63 -35.49
N LYS A 690 7.73 25.20 -36.75
CA LYS A 690 8.95 24.57 -37.27
C LYS A 690 9.70 25.58 -38.14
N CYS A 691 11.03 25.58 -38.06
CA CYS A 691 11.91 26.50 -38.81
C CYS A 691 13.11 25.73 -39.38
N LEU A 692 13.56 26.08 -40.58
CA LEU A 692 14.80 25.56 -41.16
C LEU A 692 15.99 26.43 -40.74
N TYR A 693 17.07 25.80 -40.28
CA TYR A 693 18.38 26.42 -40.08
C TYR A 693 19.38 25.79 -41.06
N ALA A 694 20.16 26.61 -41.75
CA ALA A 694 21.18 26.14 -42.71
C ALA A 694 22.38 25.47 -41.98
N GLY A 695 23.29 24.86 -42.74
CA GLY A 695 24.49 24.22 -42.17
C GLY A 695 25.41 25.18 -41.38
N ASN A 696 25.37 26.47 -41.68
CA ASN A 696 26.04 27.53 -40.91
C ASN A 696 25.22 28.06 -39.72
N GLY A 697 24.12 27.37 -39.34
CA GLY A 697 23.27 27.71 -38.20
C GLY A 697 22.27 28.85 -38.42
N ARG A 698 22.22 29.50 -39.59
CA ARG A 698 21.31 30.64 -39.85
C ARG A 698 19.90 30.18 -40.22
N MET A 699 18.88 30.76 -39.59
CA MET A 699 17.47 30.52 -39.92
C MET A 699 17.14 30.95 -41.37
N GLN A 700 16.32 30.16 -42.05
CA GLN A 700 15.95 30.32 -43.45
C GLN A 700 14.49 30.75 -43.62
N TYR A 701 14.21 31.39 -44.75
CA TYR A 701 12.95 32.06 -45.08
C TYR A 701 12.59 31.80 -46.55
N GLY A 702 11.31 31.94 -46.91
CA GLY A 702 10.85 31.76 -48.29
C GLY A 702 10.72 30.29 -48.71
N GLN A 703 10.72 30.02 -50.02
CA GLN A 703 10.85 28.65 -50.52
C GLN A 703 12.29 28.15 -50.33
N GLN A 704 12.43 26.92 -49.84
CA GLN A 704 13.73 26.30 -49.59
C GLN A 704 13.69 24.83 -50.03
N ASN A 705 14.71 24.37 -50.76
CA ASN A 705 14.91 22.94 -50.98
C ASN A 705 15.76 22.37 -49.84
N TYR A 706 15.27 21.31 -49.19
CA TYR A 706 15.98 20.63 -48.12
C TYR A 706 15.84 19.12 -48.31
N ARG A 707 16.97 18.42 -48.47
CA ARG A 707 17.03 16.97 -48.76
C ARG A 707 16.13 16.57 -49.95
N GLY A 708 16.20 17.32 -51.05
CA GLY A 708 15.47 17.07 -52.29
C GLY A 708 14.03 17.62 -52.32
N HIS A 709 13.39 17.84 -51.17
CA HIS A 709 12.01 18.33 -51.09
C HIS A 709 11.94 19.86 -50.94
N TRP A 710 10.95 20.47 -51.57
CA TRP A 710 10.66 21.90 -51.41
C TRP A 710 9.70 22.16 -50.25
N TYR A 711 10.05 23.12 -49.40
CA TYR A 711 9.27 23.61 -48.26
C TYR A 711 9.06 25.12 -48.40
N LEU A 712 8.10 25.68 -47.65
CA LEU A 712 7.86 27.12 -47.56
C LEU A 712 7.96 27.57 -46.10
N PHE A 713 8.78 28.60 -45.84
CA PHE A 713 8.93 29.24 -44.54
C PHE A 713 8.48 30.70 -44.64
N ASP A 714 7.67 31.14 -43.69
CA ASP A 714 7.17 32.52 -43.64
C ASP A 714 8.30 33.55 -43.61
N ARG A 715 8.16 34.63 -44.39
CA ARG A 715 9.21 35.63 -44.64
C ARG A 715 9.57 36.48 -43.42
N CYS A 716 8.70 36.56 -42.41
CA CYS A 716 8.93 37.36 -41.21
C CYS A 716 9.35 36.50 -40.01
N THR A 717 8.69 35.36 -39.81
CA THR A 717 8.79 34.55 -38.60
C THR A 717 9.62 33.27 -38.75
N GLY A 718 9.97 32.89 -39.99
CA GLY A 718 10.62 31.62 -40.32
C GLY A 718 9.71 30.40 -40.17
N ALA A 719 8.40 30.57 -39.91
CA ALA A 719 7.48 29.47 -39.63
C ALA A 719 7.10 28.67 -40.88
N MET A 720 7.32 27.36 -40.86
CA MET A 720 6.95 26.42 -41.92
C MET A 720 5.45 26.49 -42.25
N GLN A 721 5.11 26.51 -43.54
CA GLN A 721 3.77 26.65 -44.06
C GLN A 721 3.27 25.34 -44.69
N THR A 722 2.01 24.99 -44.42
CA THR A 722 1.32 23.82 -45.00
C THR A 722 0.03 24.24 -45.72
N GLY A 723 -0.58 23.33 -46.48
CA GLY A 723 -1.81 23.54 -47.24
C GLY A 723 -1.61 24.21 -48.60
N PHE A 724 -2.71 24.66 -49.21
CA PHE A 724 -2.66 25.45 -50.44
C PHE A 724 -2.03 26.83 -50.17
N LYS A 725 -1.12 27.27 -51.05
CA LYS A 725 -0.45 28.57 -50.97
C LYS A 725 -0.33 29.20 -52.36
N ASP A 726 -0.81 30.42 -52.50
CA ASP A 726 -0.41 31.31 -53.60
C ASP A 726 1.01 31.83 -53.30
N LEU A 727 1.92 31.69 -54.26
CA LEU A 727 3.31 32.10 -54.14
C LEU A 727 3.60 33.48 -54.75
N LYS A 728 2.58 34.25 -55.14
CA LYS A 728 2.74 35.59 -55.72
C LYS A 728 3.51 36.55 -54.80
N SER A 729 3.30 36.48 -53.49
CA SER A 729 4.06 37.24 -52.46
C SER A 729 5.49 36.71 -52.21
N TYR A 730 5.83 35.58 -52.82
CA TYR A 730 7.15 34.95 -52.88
C TYR A 730 7.76 35.03 -54.30
N GLY A 731 7.23 35.92 -55.16
CA GLY A 731 7.76 36.20 -56.50
C GLY A 731 7.36 35.21 -57.60
N GLN A 732 6.42 34.29 -57.35
CA GLN A 732 6.05 33.24 -58.31
C GLN A 732 4.54 33.20 -58.56
N ASN A 733 4.10 33.42 -59.80
CA ASN A 733 2.69 33.43 -60.18
C ASN A 733 2.09 32.01 -60.30
N LYS A 734 2.04 31.27 -59.18
CA LYS A 734 1.44 29.94 -59.10
C LYS A 734 0.85 29.66 -57.71
N VAL A 735 -0.24 28.89 -57.69
CA VAL A 735 -0.74 28.23 -56.48
C VAL A 735 -0.14 26.83 -56.40
N VAL A 736 0.38 26.45 -55.23
CA VAL A 736 0.91 25.10 -54.94
C VAL A 736 0.20 24.51 -53.72
N TYR A 737 0.47 23.25 -53.39
CA TYR A 737 0.03 22.61 -52.15
C TYR A 737 1.22 21.99 -51.42
N TYR A 738 1.33 22.26 -50.11
CA TYR A 738 2.27 21.62 -49.20
C TYR A 738 1.48 20.67 -48.30
N ALA A 739 1.93 19.42 -48.16
CA ALA A 739 1.33 18.46 -47.22
C ALA A 739 1.64 18.85 -45.75
N ASP A 740 1.03 18.15 -44.79
CA ASP A 740 1.19 18.45 -43.36
C ASP A 740 2.62 18.26 -42.82
N ASN A 741 3.45 17.48 -43.53
CA ASN A 741 4.88 17.37 -43.29
C ASN A 741 5.71 18.56 -43.82
N GLY A 742 5.06 19.53 -44.47
CA GLY A 742 5.68 20.73 -45.07
C GLY A 742 6.16 20.57 -46.51
N GLN A 743 6.04 19.39 -47.13
CA GLN A 743 6.60 19.12 -48.46
C GLN A 743 5.64 19.51 -49.59
N MET A 744 6.13 20.24 -50.58
CA MET A 744 5.39 20.59 -51.80
C MET A 744 5.02 19.32 -52.58
N GLN A 745 3.78 19.26 -53.06
CA GLN A 745 3.24 18.10 -53.77
C GLN A 745 3.22 18.29 -55.29
N TYR A 746 3.28 17.16 -56.00
CA TYR A 746 3.45 17.09 -57.46
C TYR A 746 2.53 16.03 -58.06
N ARG A 747 2.26 16.14 -59.37
CA ARG A 747 1.45 15.22 -60.18
C ARG A 747 0.01 15.06 -59.63
N TRP A 748 -0.62 13.91 -59.87
CA TRP A 748 -1.98 13.63 -59.39
C TRP A 748 -2.00 13.50 -57.86
N GLN A 749 -2.90 14.24 -57.21
CA GLN A 749 -3.05 14.26 -55.76
C GLN A 749 -4.54 14.29 -55.39
N VAL A 750 -4.90 13.68 -54.27
CA VAL A 750 -6.24 13.77 -53.69
C VAL A 750 -6.15 14.65 -52.45
N VAL A 751 -6.87 15.77 -52.41
CA VAL A 751 -6.89 16.67 -51.25
C VAL A 751 -8.35 16.82 -50.82
N GLY A 752 -8.70 16.27 -49.66
CA GLY A 752 -10.09 16.08 -49.26
C GLY A 752 -10.77 14.99 -50.09
N HIS A 753 -11.77 15.35 -50.90
CA HIS A 753 -12.47 14.45 -51.83
C HIS A 753 -12.17 14.77 -53.30
N ASP A 754 -11.46 15.87 -53.58
CA ASP A 754 -11.17 16.36 -54.92
C ASP A 754 -9.83 15.80 -55.45
N GLN A 755 -9.83 15.42 -56.73
CA GLN A 755 -8.61 15.14 -57.47
C GLN A 755 -8.04 16.44 -58.07
N TYR A 756 -6.77 16.69 -57.81
CA TYR A 756 -5.98 17.79 -58.37
C TYR A 756 -4.84 17.24 -59.22
N TYR A 757 -4.33 18.05 -60.14
CA TYR A 757 -3.01 17.84 -60.73
C TYR A 757 -2.12 19.04 -60.45
N PHE A 758 -0.96 18.78 -59.84
CA PHE A 758 0.11 19.74 -59.65
C PHE A 758 1.20 19.47 -60.69
N ASP A 759 1.74 20.51 -61.29
CA ASP A 759 2.78 20.40 -62.30
C ASP A 759 3.99 19.58 -61.81
N ALA A 760 4.55 18.76 -62.69
CA ALA A 760 5.51 17.72 -62.31
C ALA A 760 6.90 18.26 -61.96
N SER A 761 7.25 19.49 -62.34
CA SER A 761 8.52 20.15 -61.98
C SER A 761 8.32 21.34 -61.06
N SER A 762 7.30 22.17 -61.29
CA SER A 762 7.09 23.43 -60.59
C SER A 762 6.12 23.36 -59.40
N GLY A 763 5.36 22.27 -59.26
CA GLY A 763 4.31 22.11 -58.24
C GLY A 763 3.05 22.96 -58.45
N ALA A 764 2.92 23.65 -59.59
CA ALA A 764 1.80 24.53 -59.89
C ALA A 764 0.47 23.77 -60.09
N ARG A 765 -0.55 24.10 -59.29
CA ARG A 765 -1.91 23.52 -59.40
C ARG A 765 -2.57 23.93 -60.72
N TYR A 766 -2.85 22.96 -61.59
CA TYR A 766 -3.54 23.22 -62.85
C TYR A 766 -4.99 23.67 -62.66
N ALA A 767 -5.50 24.37 -63.68
CA ALA A 767 -6.89 24.79 -63.83
C ALA A 767 -7.22 24.92 -65.34
N GLY A 768 -8.51 24.83 -65.70
CA GLY A 768 -8.99 24.84 -67.08
C GLY A 768 -8.72 23.52 -67.82
N LYS A 769 -8.86 23.52 -69.15
CA LYS A 769 -8.49 22.38 -70.00
C LYS A 769 -6.97 22.27 -70.09
N ARG A 770 -6.41 21.09 -69.78
CA ARG A 770 -4.96 20.81 -69.84
C ARG A 770 -4.69 19.41 -70.37
N LYS A 771 -3.61 19.25 -71.15
CA LYS A 771 -3.11 17.95 -71.61
C LYS A 771 -2.09 17.43 -70.59
N ILE A 772 -2.26 16.20 -70.12
CA ILE A 772 -1.36 15.52 -69.17
C ILE A 772 -1.02 14.15 -69.80
N GLY A 773 0.25 13.94 -70.14
CA GLY A 773 0.64 12.87 -71.05
C GLY A 773 -0.07 13.02 -72.41
N ASN A 774 -0.55 11.92 -72.98
CA ASN A 774 -1.24 11.95 -74.28
C ASN A 774 -2.71 12.41 -74.22
N ARG A 775 -3.23 12.78 -73.04
CA ARG A 775 -4.68 12.94 -72.80
C ARG A 775 -5.08 14.31 -72.27
N TRP A 776 -6.22 14.81 -72.73
CA TRP A 776 -6.86 16.02 -72.21
C TRP A 776 -7.70 15.75 -70.96
N TYR A 777 -7.65 16.67 -70.01
CA TYR A 777 -8.44 16.71 -68.78
C TYR A 777 -8.99 18.13 -68.59
N SER A 778 -10.17 18.24 -67.97
CA SER A 778 -10.80 19.52 -67.62
C SER A 778 -10.74 19.72 -66.12
N PHE A 779 -10.20 20.85 -65.67
CA PHE A 779 -10.17 21.25 -64.27
C PHE A 779 -10.98 22.53 -64.05
N ASN A 780 -11.69 22.61 -62.94
CA ASN A 780 -12.43 23.80 -62.51
C ASN A 780 -11.49 24.96 -62.13
N GLY A 781 -12.00 26.17 -61.90
CA GLY A 781 -11.18 27.34 -61.53
C GLY A 781 -10.43 27.20 -60.19
N ASN A 782 -10.98 26.40 -59.27
CA ASN A 782 -10.32 25.98 -58.03
C ASN A 782 -9.34 24.79 -58.22
N GLY A 783 -9.18 24.29 -59.45
CA GLY A 783 -8.24 23.23 -59.82
C GLY A 783 -8.73 21.79 -59.64
N THR A 784 -10.00 21.57 -59.31
CA THR A 784 -10.54 20.22 -59.12
C THR A 784 -10.92 19.55 -60.45
N LEU A 785 -10.70 18.24 -60.57
CA LEU A 785 -10.93 17.48 -61.80
C LEU A 785 -12.43 17.36 -62.12
N ASN A 786 -12.84 17.92 -63.27
CA ASN A 786 -14.17 17.74 -63.83
C ASN A 786 -14.18 16.53 -64.79
N CYS A 787 -14.38 15.34 -64.21
CA CYS A 787 -14.61 14.09 -64.93
C CYS A 787 -16.00 13.51 -64.63
N PHE A 788 -16.46 12.57 -65.45
CA PHE A 788 -17.73 11.85 -65.30
C PHE A 788 -17.94 11.32 -63.88
N THR A 789 -16.98 10.57 -63.32
CA THR A 789 -17.05 10.01 -61.98
C THR A 789 -17.21 11.09 -60.90
N ALA A 790 -16.46 12.18 -61.00
CA ALA A 790 -16.59 13.33 -60.10
C ALA A 790 -17.96 14.01 -60.25
N ARG A 791 -18.54 14.09 -61.46
CA ARG A 791 -19.90 14.61 -61.67
C ARG A 791 -20.99 13.70 -61.08
N VAL A 792 -20.83 12.37 -61.14
CA VAL A 792 -21.75 11.43 -60.46
C VAL A 792 -21.72 11.66 -58.95
N LEU A 793 -20.52 11.69 -58.35
CA LEU A 793 -20.34 11.96 -56.92
C LEU A 793 -20.86 13.34 -56.51
N ASN A 794 -20.58 14.38 -57.29
CA ASN A 794 -21.06 15.74 -57.04
C ASN A 794 -22.58 15.87 -57.18
N TRP A 795 -23.26 15.04 -57.99
CA TRP A 795 -24.72 15.01 -58.03
C TRP A 795 -25.31 14.66 -56.65
N PHE A 796 -24.70 13.69 -55.95
CA PHE A 796 -25.06 13.30 -54.60
C PHE A 796 -24.62 14.34 -53.57
N PHE A 797 -23.35 14.77 -53.59
CA PHE A 797 -22.83 15.75 -52.62
C PHE A 797 -23.65 17.05 -52.62
N ASN A 798 -24.03 17.57 -53.79
CA ASN A 798 -24.87 18.77 -53.94
C ASN A 798 -26.34 18.58 -53.50
N ARG A 799 -26.76 17.35 -53.19
CA ARG A 799 -28.13 16.95 -52.78
C ARG A 799 -28.24 16.40 -51.34
N ARG A 800 -27.14 16.36 -50.59
CA ARG A 800 -27.18 16.17 -49.12
C ARG A 800 -28.09 17.23 -48.50
N GLY A 801 -29.01 16.83 -47.62
CA GLY A 801 -30.01 17.70 -47.02
C GLY A 801 -31.16 18.14 -47.95
N LYS A 802 -31.28 17.61 -49.18
CA LYS A 802 -32.28 18.04 -50.18
C LYS A 802 -33.19 16.93 -50.74
N LEU A 803 -32.90 15.65 -50.52
CA LEU A 803 -33.72 14.54 -51.03
C LEU A 803 -34.33 13.70 -49.91
N THR A 804 -35.61 13.34 -50.04
CA THR A 804 -36.31 12.41 -49.15
C THR A 804 -36.34 11.02 -49.79
N TYR A 805 -36.27 9.95 -48.99
CA TYR A 805 -36.33 8.60 -49.55
C TYR A 805 -37.79 8.23 -49.86
N SER A 806 -38.06 7.77 -51.09
CA SER A 806 -39.38 7.25 -51.47
C SER A 806 -39.27 6.31 -52.66
N MET A 807 -39.99 5.18 -52.59
CA MET A 807 -40.17 4.27 -53.72
C MET A 807 -41.44 4.58 -54.54
N TYR A 808 -42.31 5.46 -54.04
CA TYR A 808 -43.62 5.80 -54.65
C TYR A 808 -43.65 7.15 -55.39
N GLY A 809 -42.73 8.07 -55.04
CA GLY A 809 -42.61 9.37 -55.72
C GLY A 809 -41.78 9.28 -57.01
N SER A 810 -41.15 10.39 -57.42
CA SER A 810 -40.33 10.51 -58.63
C SER A 810 -39.26 9.42 -58.83
N ARG A 811 -38.77 8.80 -57.75
CA ARG A 811 -37.62 7.88 -57.67
C ARG A 811 -36.26 8.49 -58.09
N THR A 812 -36.24 9.52 -58.95
CA THR A 812 -35.06 10.19 -59.51
C THR A 812 -34.71 11.52 -58.84
N GLY A 813 -35.57 12.05 -57.96
CA GLY A 813 -35.34 13.30 -57.24
C GLY A 813 -35.95 14.54 -57.90
N ALA A 814 -36.82 14.41 -58.90
CA ALA A 814 -37.42 15.55 -59.60
C ALA A 814 -38.46 16.30 -58.75
N ASP A 815 -39.18 15.59 -57.86
CA ASP A 815 -40.12 16.15 -56.88
C ASP A 815 -39.49 16.34 -55.47
N GLY A 816 -38.15 16.18 -55.36
CA GLY A 816 -37.45 16.13 -54.08
C GLY A 816 -37.45 14.77 -53.38
N THR A 817 -38.01 13.72 -54.01
CA THR A 817 -38.04 12.34 -53.51
C THR A 817 -37.32 11.36 -54.45
N ALA A 818 -36.60 10.39 -53.89
CA ALA A 818 -35.85 9.41 -54.68
C ALA A 818 -35.64 8.07 -53.95
N ASP A 819 -35.37 7.01 -54.70
CA ASP A 819 -34.77 5.78 -54.16
C ASP A 819 -33.30 5.64 -54.58
N CYS A 820 -32.59 4.66 -54.02
CA CYS A 820 -31.16 4.43 -54.30
C CYS A 820 -30.85 4.23 -55.80
N SER A 821 -31.71 3.52 -56.52
CA SER A 821 -31.53 3.18 -57.94
C SER A 821 -31.96 4.30 -58.88
N GLY A 822 -33.12 4.93 -58.66
CA GLY A 822 -33.57 6.06 -59.47
C GLY A 822 -32.66 7.28 -59.30
N SER A 823 -32.15 7.55 -58.08
CA SER A 823 -31.12 8.58 -57.87
C SER A 823 -29.78 8.23 -58.51
N MET A 824 -29.36 6.96 -58.54
CA MET A 824 -28.15 6.57 -59.27
C MET A 824 -28.32 6.76 -60.78
N VAL A 825 -29.48 6.40 -61.35
CA VAL A 825 -29.81 6.69 -62.76
C VAL A 825 -29.78 8.19 -63.04
N ALA A 826 -30.32 9.02 -62.14
CA ALA A 826 -30.30 10.47 -62.25
C ALA A 826 -28.89 11.08 -62.11
N ALA A 827 -28.05 10.54 -61.23
CA ALA A 827 -26.67 10.95 -61.03
C ALA A 827 -25.80 10.61 -62.26
N LEU A 828 -25.94 9.40 -62.80
CA LEU A 828 -25.30 8.97 -64.04
C LEU A 828 -25.75 9.84 -65.21
N ARG A 829 -27.07 10.08 -65.38
CA ARG A 829 -27.61 10.91 -66.45
C ARG A 829 -27.14 12.37 -66.34
N GLY A 830 -27.12 12.93 -65.13
CA GLY A 830 -26.59 14.27 -64.84
C GLY A 830 -25.08 14.41 -65.04
N ALA A 831 -24.32 13.30 -64.95
CA ALA A 831 -22.90 13.27 -65.27
C ALA A 831 -22.59 13.16 -66.77
N GLY A 832 -23.59 12.81 -67.60
CA GLY A 832 -23.47 12.68 -69.05
C GLY A 832 -23.76 11.28 -69.61
N ALA A 833 -24.41 10.39 -68.86
CA ALA A 833 -24.78 9.06 -69.35
C ALA A 833 -25.81 9.14 -70.49
N SER A 834 -25.91 8.06 -71.27
CA SER A 834 -26.93 7.85 -72.31
C SER A 834 -28.35 8.04 -71.75
N ARG A 835 -29.34 8.28 -72.62
CA ARG A 835 -30.72 8.43 -72.17
C ARG A 835 -31.21 7.07 -71.65
N PRO A 836 -31.65 6.94 -70.38
CA PRO A 836 -32.23 5.69 -69.89
C PRO A 836 -33.53 5.38 -70.64
N ALA A 837 -33.82 4.10 -70.85
CA ALA A 837 -35.09 3.67 -71.47
C ALA A 837 -36.28 3.89 -70.51
N TYR A 838 -36.05 3.64 -69.22
CA TYR A 838 -36.99 3.84 -68.11
C TYR A 838 -36.19 4.02 -66.81
N THR A 839 -36.84 4.37 -65.69
CA THR A 839 -36.18 4.48 -64.38
C THR A 839 -35.86 3.10 -63.81
N TYR A 840 -34.67 2.59 -64.14
CA TYR A 840 -34.18 1.29 -63.68
C TYR A 840 -34.28 1.12 -62.15
N ASN A 841 -34.47 -0.13 -61.73
CA ASN A 841 -34.29 -0.60 -60.35
C ASN A 841 -32.96 -1.37 -60.21
N THR A 842 -32.63 -1.84 -59.02
CA THR A 842 -31.36 -2.56 -58.77
C THR A 842 -31.21 -3.84 -59.60
N GLU A 843 -32.29 -4.55 -59.92
CA GLU A 843 -32.31 -5.73 -60.81
C GLU A 843 -32.02 -5.39 -62.29
N SER A 844 -32.49 -4.23 -62.76
CA SER A 844 -32.50 -3.86 -64.20
C SER A 844 -31.41 -2.87 -64.62
N ILE A 845 -30.74 -2.19 -63.69
CA ILE A 845 -29.71 -1.18 -64.00
C ILE A 845 -28.39 -1.78 -64.55
N HIS A 846 -28.15 -3.08 -64.34
CA HIS A 846 -26.91 -3.77 -64.69
C HIS A 846 -26.44 -3.56 -66.16
N PRO A 847 -27.28 -3.63 -67.21
CA PRO A 847 -26.85 -3.38 -68.58
C PRO A 847 -26.64 -1.88 -68.86
N TYR A 848 -27.38 -1.00 -68.19
CA TYR A 848 -27.25 0.46 -68.31
C TYR A 848 -25.93 0.97 -67.73
N LEU A 849 -25.39 0.33 -66.68
CA LEU A 849 -24.02 0.57 -66.22
C LEU A 849 -22.99 0.15 -67.29
N LYS A 850 -23.17 -1.05 -67.88
CA LYS A 850 -22.27 -1.54 -68.93
C LYS A 850 -22.22 -0.61 -70.16
N SER A 851 -23.38 -0.21 -70.69
CA SER A 851 -23.44 0.71 -71.84
C SER A 851 -22.95 2.12 -71.54
N ASN A 852 -22.82 2.50 -70.26
CA ASN A 852 -22.26 3.78 -69.84
C ASN A 852 -20.79 3.72 -69.39
N GLY A 853 -20.06 2.68 -69.77
CA GLY A 853 -18.60 2.63 -69.59
C GLY A 853 -18.15 2.10 -68.23
N TYR A 854 -18.97 1.29 -67.59
CA TYR A 854 -18.56 0.42 -66.49
C TYR A 854 -18.41 -1.02 -66.96
N TYR A 855 -17.59 -1.82 -66.27
CA TYR A 855 -17.56 -3.27 -66.38
C TYR A 855 -17.89 -3.90 -65.03
N LEU A 856 -18.39 -5.14 -65.05
CA LEU A 856 -18.56 -5.93 -63.83
C LEU A 856 -17.16 -6.40 -63.41
N ALA A 857 -16.61 -5.76 -62.37
CA ALA A 857 -15.28 -6.05 -61.84
C ALA A 857 -15.29 -7.15 -60.78
N ARG A 858 -16.44 -7.40 -60.13
CA ARG A 858 -16.62 -8.47 -59.14
C ARG A 858 -18.09 -8.78 -58.90
N GLU A 859 -18.42 -10.01 -58.55
CA GLU A 859 -19.66 -10.39 -57.87
C GLU A 859 -19.38 -11.44 -56.79
N GLY A 860 -20.24 -11.55 -55.77
CA GLY A 860 -20.04 -12.51 -54.68
C GLY A 860 -20.74 -12.14 -53.36
N ARG A 861 -20.27 -12.74 -52.26
CA ARG A 861 -20.70 -12.46 -50.87
C ARG A 861 -19.53 -12.18 -49.90
N ASP A 862 -18.29 -12.39 -50.32
CA ASP A 862 -17.13 -12.34 -49.45
C ASP A 862 -16.56 -10.92 -49.27
N VAL A 863 -15.72 -10.75 -48.25
CA VAL A 863 -15.18 -9.46 -47.81
C VAL A 863 -13.94 -8.97 -48.57
N ASN A 864 -13.43 -9.72 -49.55
CA ASN A 864 -12.13 -9.44 -50.18
C ASN A 864 -12.18 -8.37 -51.28
N TYR A 865 -13.29 -7.67 -51.44
CA TYR A 865 -13.40 -6.52 -52.34
C TYR A 865 -12.70 -5.29 -51.74
N VAL A 866 -11.56 -4.90 -52.35
CA VAL A 866 -10.89 -3.63 -52.08
C VAL A 866 -11.55 -2.51 -52.89
N PRO A 867 -12.21 -1.52 -52.26
CA PRO A 867 -12.95 -0.49 -52.99
C PRO A 867 -12.03 0.50 -53.67
N GLN A 868 -12.36 0.87 -54.91
CA GLN A 868 -11.72 1.96 -55.64
C GLN A 868 -12.71 3.12 -55.78
N TYR A 869 -12.18 4.34 -55.77
CA TYR A 869 -12.95 5.57 -55.99
C TYR A 869 -13.81 5.43 -57.26
N GLY A 870 -15.10 5.76 -57.20
CA GLY A 870 -16.00 5.67 -58.35
C GLY A 870 -16.56 4.28 -58.69
N ASP A 871 -16.17 3.21 -57.99
CA ASP A 871 -16.85 1.91 -58.10
C ASP A 871 -18.32 2.04 -57.66
N ILE A 872 -19.25 1.52 -58.47
CA ILE A 872 -20.67 1.42 -58.14
C ILE A 872 -20.95 0.01 -57.63
N VAL A 873 -21.51 -0.13 -56.43
CA VAL A 873 -21.85 -1.44 -55.84
C VAL A 873 -23.37 -1.59 -55.76
N ILE A 874 -23.87 -2.71 -56.27
CA ILE A 874 -25.28 -3.14 -56.18
C ILE A 874 -25.34 -4.34 -55.24
N TRP A 875 -26.28 -4.30 -54.29
CA TRP A 875 -26.56 -5.33 -53.29
C TRP A 875 -27.92 -5.99 -53.54
N GLY A 876 -28.00 -7.29 -53.33
CA GLY A 876 -29.13 -8.16 -53.69
C GLY A 876 -28.73 -9.13 -54.82
N LYS A 877 -29.11 -10.42 -54.71
CA LYS A 877 -28.84 -11.40 -55.78
C LYS A 877 -29.84 -11.19 -56.92
N LYS A 878 -29.34 -11.03 -58.15
CA LYS A 878 -30.18 -10.81 -59.33
C LYS A 878 -31.18 -11.96 -59.54
N GLY A 879 -32.43 -11.63 -59.80
CA GLY A 879 -33.56 -12.56 -59.95
C GLY A 879 -34.22 -12.98 -58.64
N TYR A 880 -33.73 -12.52 -57.48
CA TYR A 880 -34.23 -12.91 -56.16
C TYR A 880 -34.60 -11.72 -55.27
N SER A 881 -34.23 -10.48 -55.62
CA SER A 881 -34.46 -9.32 -54.72
C SER A 881 -35.81 -8.62 -54.93
N GLY A 882 -36.55 -8.94 -56.00
CA GLY A 882 -37.79 -8.25 -56.37
C GLY A 882 -37.60 -6.76 -56.73
N GLY A 883 -36.36 -6.29 -56.88
CA GLY A 883 -36.02 -4.87 -56.98
C GLY A 883 -35.76 -4.16 -55.64
N GLY A 884 -35.85 -4.88 -54.52
CA GLY A 884 -35.54 -4.40 -53.16
C GLY A 884 -34.06 -4.36 -52.81
N GLY A 885 -33.16 -4.58 -53.77
CA GLY A 885 -31.72 -4.40 -53.58
C GLY A 885 -31.30 -2.94 -53.37
N HIS A 886 -30.08 -2.69 -52.88
CA HIS A 886 -29.54 -1.34 -52.64
C HIS A 886 -28.32 -1.03 -53.53
N ILE A 887 -28.13 0.21 -53.97
CA ILE A 887 -27.03 0.62 -54.86
C ILE A 887 -26.34 1.90 -54.35
N MET A 888 -25.01 1.97 -54.49
CA MET A 888 -24.15 3.03 -53.95
C MET A 888 -22.90 3.26 -54.82
N ILE A 889 -22.20 4.38 -54.65
CA ILE A 889 -20.93 4.68 -55.33
C ILE A 889 -19.82 5.04 -54.33
N MET A 890 -18.60 4.58 -54.57
CA MET A 890 -17.43 4.87 -53.72
C MET A 890 -16.93 6.32 -53.87
N SER A 891 -16.83 7.05 -52.76
CA SER A 891 -16.29 8.42 -52.70
C SER A 891 -14.81 8.48 -52.29
N SER A 892 -14.22 7.38 -51.81
CA SER A 892 -12.78 7.21 -51.65
C SER A 892 -12.35 5.75 -51.88
N ALA A 893 -11.05 5.46 -51.80
CA ALA A 893 -10.47 4.13 -52.09
C ALA A 893 -9.74 3.53 -50.89
N GLY A 894 -9.47 2.23 -50.94
CA GLY A 894 -8.64 1.52 -49.95
C GLY A 894 -9.42 0.97 -48.74
N SER A 895 -8.68 0.58 -47.69
CA SER A 895 -9.23 -0.10 -46.51
C SER A 895 -10.22 0.72 -45.70
N ASP A 896 -10.10 2.05 -45.76
CA ASP A 896 -10.97 3.02 -45.07
C ASP A 896 -11.90 3.78 -46.04
N ALA A 897 -12.17 3.17 -47.20
CA ALA A 897 -13.02 3.73 -48.25
C ALA A 897 -14.42 4.14 -47.76
N LYS A 898 -14.89 5.27 -48.27
CA LYS A 898 -16.25 5.78 -48.09
C LYS A 898 -17.09 5.52 -49.33
N CYS A 899 -18.39 5.44 -49.12
CA CYS A 899 -19.40 5.32 -50.18
C CYS A 899 -20.60 6.21 -49.87
N ILE A 900 -21.25 6.70 -50.92
CA ILE A 900 -22.40 7.60 -50.88
C ILE A 900 -23.60 6.99 -51.65
N SER A 901 -24.81 7.17 -51.11
CA SER A 901 -26.06 6.74 -51.73
C SER A 901 -27.26 7.53 -51.21
N THR A 902 -28.40 7.40 -51.89
CA THR A 902 -29.72 7.78 -51.38
C THR A 902 -30.35 6.59 -50.65
N CYS A 903 -30.45 6.62 -49.33
CA CYS A 903 -31.00 5.54 -48.51
C CYS A 903 -32.00 6.08 -47.48
N GLY A 904 -33.01 5.28 -47.14
CA GLY A 904 -34.02 5.61 -46.12
C GLY A 904 -33.56 5.36 -44.67
N TYR A 905 -32.28 5.02 -44.46
CA TYR A 905 -31.75 4.61 -43.16
C TYR A 905 -31.75 5.77 -42.16
N TYR A 906 -32.38 5.53 -41.01
CA TYR A 906 -32.31 6.38 -39.82
C TYR A 906 -32.09 5.52 -38.58
N TRP A 907 -31.39 6.08 -37.58
CA TRP A 907 -30.95 5.39 -36.36
C TRP A 907 -32.04 5.35 -35.27
N ASP A 908 -33.29 5.44 -35.69
CA ASP A 908 -34.50 5.51 -34.88
C ASP A 908 -35.10 4.10 -34.75
N LYS A 909 -35.66 3.77 -33.58
CA LYS A 909 -36.24 2.46 -33.26
C LYS A 909 -37.78 2.41 -33.36
N ASN A 910 -38.42 3.34 -34.07
CA ASN A 910 -39.86 3.36 -34.28
C ASN A 910 -40.30 2.43 -35.45
N PRO A 911 -40.98 1.30 -35.18
CA PRO A 911 -41.35 0.32 -36.22
C PRO A 911 -42.44 0.81 -37.19
N ASN A 912 -43.09 1.94 -36.92
CA ASN A 912 -44.14 2.51 -37.79
C ASN A 912 -43.63 3.65 -38.71
N SER A 913 -42.31 3.86 -38.82
CA SER A 913 -41.73 4.92 -39.64
C SER A 913 -41.58 4.52 -41.12
N ILE A 914 -42.42 5.08 -41.99
CA ILE A 914 -42.35 4.84 -43.44
C ILE A 914 -41.36 5.83 -44.09
N TYR A 915 -40.10 5.39 -44.20
CA TYR A 915 -38.95 6.09 -44.80
C TYR A 915 -38.37 7.27 -43.98
N GLY A 916 -37.03 7.41 -44.06
CA GLY A 916 -36.25 8.36 -43.27
C GLY A 916 -36.49 9.86 -43.55
N ALA A 917 -36.02 10.71 -42.63
CA ALA A 917 -36.42 12.10 -42.49
C ALA A 917 -36.28 12.97 -43.77
N ARG A 918 -37.21 13.92 -43.94
CA ARG A 918 -37.32 14.80 -45.10
C ARG A 918 -36.00 15.49 -45.43
N GLY A 919 -35.51 15.32 -46.66
CA GLY A 919 -34.24 15.88 -47.15
C GLY A 919 -32.97 15.08 -46.82
N GLN A 920 -33.02 14.09 -45.92
CA GLN A 920 -31.82 13.46 -45.34
C GLN A 920 -31.43 12.11 -45.97
N ALA A 921 -31.95 11.79 -47.16
CA ALA A 921 -31.72 10.49 -47.78
C ALA A 921 -30.30 10.30 -48.34
N VAL A 922 -29.62 11.37 -48.78
CA VAL A 922 -28.25 11.25 -49.34
C VAL A 922 -27.21 11.23 -48.21
N GLN A 923 -26.67 10.04 -47.94
CA GLN A 923 -25.75 9.76 -46.85
C GLN A 923 -24.44 9.16 -47.35
N GLU A 924 -23.35 9.40 -46.62
CA GLU A 924 -22.01 8.88 -46.91
C GLU A 924 -21.42 8.26 -45.64
N PHE A 925 -20.84 7.08 -45.76
CA PHE A 925 -20.35 6.28 -44.63
C PHE A 925 -19.17 5.39 -45.05
N LYS A 926 -18.41 4.87 -44.08
CA LYS A 926 -17.33 3.90 -44.34
C LYS A 926 -17.94 2.61 -44.93
N TYR A 927 -17.47 2.19 -46.11
CA TYR A 927 -18.03 1.04 -46.82
C TYR A 927 -17.89 -0.25 -46.00
N LYS A 928 -16.74 -0.47 -45.35
CA LYS A 928 -16.48 -1.63 -44.49
C LYS A 928 -17.47 -1.77 -43.33
N TRP A 929 -17.98 -0.66 -42.79
CA TRP A 929 -19.01 -0.66 -41.76
C TRP A 929 -20.36 -1.12 -42.33
N TYR A 930 -20.79 -0.54 -43.45
CA TYR A 930 -22.06 -0.90 -44.10
C TYR A 930 -22.07 -2.37 -44.57
N HIS A 931 -20.96 -2.85 -45.14
CA HIS A 931 -20.79 -4.24 -45.57
C HIS A 931 -20.90 -5.24 -44.40
N GLY A 932 -20.47 -4.84 -43.19
CA GLY A 932 -20.56 -5.67 -41.99
C GLY A 932 -21.95 -5.69 -41.36
N THR A 933 -22.70 -4.58 -41.42
CA THR A 933 -24.04 -4.50 -40.80
C THR A 933 -25.15 -5.19 -41.61
N HIS A 934 -24.92 -5.49 -42.89
CA HIS A 934 -25.91 -6.10 -43.80
C HIS A 934 -25.67 -7.60 -44.07
N ASN A 935 -25.12 -8.32 -43.09
CA ASN A 935 -24.97 -9.79 -43.06
C ASN A 935 -24.52 -10.44 -44.39
N TYR A 936 -23.53 -9.83 -45.05
CA TYR A 936 -22.89 -10.38 -46.26
C TYR A 936 -23.88 -10.77 -47.38
N MET A 937 -24.85 -9.87 -47.63
CA MET A 937 -25.73 -9.93 -48.81
C MET A 937 -24.90 -10.06 -50.12
N TYR A 938 -25.47 -10.74 -51.11
CA TYR A 938 -24.84 -10.89 -52.43
C TYR A 938 -24.69 -9.52 -53.09
N TYR A 939 -23.57 -9.25 -53.75
CA TYR A 939 -23.31 -7.96 -54.41
C TYR A 939 -22.61 -8.08 -55.76
N TYR A 940 -22.67 -6.99 -56.53
CA TYR A 940 -22.05 -6.78 -57.82
C TYR A 940 -21.30 -5.44 -57.82
N VAL A 941 -20.03 -5.44 -58.21
CA VAL A 941 -19.17 -4.24 -58.30
C VAL A 941 -19.00 -3.86 -59.76
N TYR A 942 -19.48 -2.68 -60.11
CA TYR A 942 -19.30 -2.04 -61.41
C TYR A 942 -18.20 -1.00 -61.33
N ARG A 943 -17.07 -1.27 -61.98
CA ARG A 943 -15.92 -0.36 -62.06
C ARG A 943 -15.97 0.42 -63.37
N PRO A 944 -15.78 1.76 -63.37
CA PRO A 944 -15.64 2.49 -64.63
C PRO A 944 -14.36 2.03 -65.35
N TYR A 945 -14.40 1.86 -66.67
CA TYR A 945 -13.19 1.61 -67.47
C TYR A 945 -12.16 2.75 -67.33
N ASP A 946 -12.63 3.96 -66.98
CA ASP A 946 -11.85 5.18 -66.96
C ASP A 946 -12.39 6.14 -65.89
N LEU A 947 -11.69 6.19 -64.75
CA LEU A 947 -11.97 7.06 -63.60
C LEU A 947 -11.94 8.56 -63.91
N ARG A 948 -11.33 8.94 -65.03
CA ARG A 948 -11.11 10.34 -65.43
C ARG A 948 -11.73 10.65 -66.78
N ARG A 949 -12.69 9.83 -67.24
CA ARG A 949 -13.52 10.06 -68.44
C ARG A 949 -14.07 11.48 -68.42
N SER A 950 -13.92 12.20 -69.53
CA SER A 950 -14.38 13.59 -69.67
C SER A 950 -15.87 13.75 -69.41
#